data_AF-A0A972QXE6-F1
#
_entry.id   AF-A0A972QXE6-F1
#
_cell.length_a   1.000
_cell.length_b   1.000
_cell.length_c   1.000
_cell.angle_alpha   90.00
_cell.angle_beta   90.00
_cell.angle_gamma   90.00
#
_symmetry.space_group_name_H-M   'P 1'
#
loop_
_entity.id
_entity.type
_entity.pdbx_description
1 polymer ?
#
loop_
_entity_poly.entity_id
_entity_poly.type
_entity_poly.pdbx_seq_one_letter_code
_entity_poly.pdbx_strand_id
1 'polypeptide(L)'
;MIKIRVFVMMAILVLIVPIIAGCVKGSSDLGPGTYQEGTSFTPGEKIDTKTFDSVEEYNTFIKQYQGGGDYYYGGRGANVVFAESMAVDDFAGPEPVAVPMPEPAPVEAGGSGQSKLDYSETNVQVQGVDEADILKSDGNFIYTVTENILYIVKAYPGEEAEVVATIDFEDNWPTSLFINGDWMAVFGNYYDDTLFEKIDFRPMQGMTFFNTYDVSDRSNPVLTKEYKFEGNYTNARMVDEWVYFVVGNWPVFRADYPTPVILEGSEIRAMPVTDIFYFDIPYRSPHLVTVHAINMVSPSEAVESKSVAVEGGQNLYMSQNNIFITYTEYINEDEFRNEILRDILEPKLTAADKVLIEKIKATDDDVLSQYEKENKIMQVYWSYLDYISYDEQELIWDQVEERLQQKLKEFEYFEFTIINKIGVSGSDINVQANGKVPGHIINQFSLDEDVQSGVLRIATTVSSRWSRFGERSWESINNVYTLDANLNVIGELEGLAETEQIYSTRFMGDKLYMVTFRQVDPFFVIDLSDPRDIRELGELKIPGFSRYLHPYDENTIIGIGQDATETGRTTGLKISLFDVSDFSNPKEIAKYVSDDRYTDSSAMYEHKAFLFSKEKELMVIPIYSYGWVDERGRSRDDYNGALVFRITRDEIELRDLINHAEGWLGGKGYGPQVERSLYIEDLLYTKSPYLLKINELEDLSLVKDVELWVD
;
A
#
# COMPACT_ATOMS: atom_id res chain seq x y z
N MET A 1 -55.62 69.78 13.55
CA MET A 1 -56.80 68.93 13.79
C MET A 1 -56.97 67.98 12.61
N ILE A 2 -57.00 66.67 12.89
CA ILE A 2 -57.73 65.64 12.14
C ILE A 2 -57.22 65.22 10.73
N LYS A 3 -56.35 64.19 10.72
CA LYS A 3 -56.56 62.80 10.26
C LYS A 3 -57.40 62.48 8.98
N ILE A 4 -56.82 61.59 8.14
CA ILE A 4 -57.39 60.46 7.33
C ILE A 4 -57.50 60.62 5.79
N ARG A 5 -56.66 59.89 5.03
CA ARG A 5 -56.96 58.71 4.15
C ARG A 5 -55.74 58.30 3.30
N VAL A 6 -55.11 57.16 3.58
CA VAL A 6 -55.25 55.82 2.93
C VAL A 6 -54.35 55.66 1.69
N PHE A 7 -53.29 54.86 1.89
CA PHE A 7 -52.39 54.23 0.91
C PHE A 7 -53.08 53.04 0.25
N VAL A 8 -52.90 52.85 -1.06
CA VAL A 8 -52.95 51.54 -1.72
C VAL A 8 -51.74 51.47 -2.64
N MET A 9 -50.73 50.69 -2.26
CA MET A 9 -49.59 50.33 -3.09
C MET A 9 -49.63 48.81 -3.26
N MET A 10 -49.64 48.39 -4.52
CA MET A 10 -49.84 47.02 -4.98
C MET A 10 -48.56 46.23 -4.71
N ALA A 11 -48.58 45.31 -3.75
CA ALA A 11 -47.51 44.36 -3.47
C ALA A 11 -47.67 43.13 -4.37
N ILE A 12 -46.68 42.87 -5.22
CA ILE A 12 -46.52 41.60 -5.95
C ILE A 12 -45.95 40.59 -4.95
N LEU A 13 -46.75 39.58 -4.64
CA LEU A 13 -46.40 38.48 -3.75
C LEU A 13 -45.66 37.41 -4.59
N VAL A 14 -44.33 37.46 -4.59
CA VAL A 14 -43.50 36.32 -5.04
C VAL A 14 -43.49 35.32 -3.89
N LEU A 15 -44.19 34.20 -4.09
CA LEU A 15 -44.19 33.06 -3.18
C LEU A 15 -42.83 32.38 -3.28
N ILE A 16 -41.89 32.80 -2.44
CA ILE A 16 -40.66 32.05 -2.17
C ILE A 16 -41.09 30.84 -1.35
N VAL A 17 -41.12 29.67 -1.98
CA VAL A 17 -41.12 28.40 -1.25
C VAL A 17 -39.71 28.23 -0.70
N PRO A 18 -39.51 28.17 0.62
CA PRO A 18 -38.20 27.82 1.15
C PRO A 18 -37.94 26.36 0.80
N ILE A 19 -36.95 26.09 -0.04
CA ILE A 19 -36.28 24.80 -0.07
C ILE A 19 -35.63 24.68 1.31
N ILE A 20 -36.26 23.91 2.18
CA ILE A 20 -35.69 23.54 3.47
C ILE A 20 -34.53 22.61 3.11
N ALA A 21 -33.33 23.19 3.00
CA ALA A 21 -32.10 22.45 3.21
C ALA A 21 -32.15 21.97 4.67
N GLY A 22 -32.67 20.76 4.87
CA GLY A 22 -32.56 20.08 6.13
C GLY A 22 -31.09 19.79 6.35
N CYS A 23 -30.40 20.60 7.16
CA CYS A 23 -29.25 20.13 7.88
C CYS A 23 -29.72 18.96 8.75
N VAL A 24 -29.63 17.74 8.24
CA VAL A 24 -29.51 16.56 9.10
C VAL A 24 -28.13 16.71 9.72
N LYS A 25 -28.09 17.28 10.93
CA LYS A 25 -26.96 17.04 11.81
C LYS A 25 -26.89 15.53 11.97
N GLY A 26 -25.85 14.91 11.41
CA GLY A 26 -25.50 13.53 11.71
C GLY A 26 -25.18 13.43 13.20
N SER A 27 -26.20 13.18 14.02
CA SER A 27 -26.00 12.43 15.25
C SER A 27 -25.98 10.98 14.82
N SER A 28 -24.79 10.39 14.77
CA SER A 28 -24.59 8.95 14.66
C SER A 28 -25.08 8.29 15.96
N ASP A 29 -26.38 8.30 16.22
CA ASP A 29 -26.97 7.33 17.14
C ASP A 29 -26.91 5.99 16.41
N LEU A 30 -25.81 5.25 16.58
CA LEU A 30 -25.66 3.84 16.18
C LEU A 30 -26.51 2.95 17.09
N GLY A 31 -27.76 3.35 17.31
CA GLY A 31 -28.72 2.58 18.08
C GLY A 31 -29.14 1.35 17.29
N PRO A 32 -29.25 0.17 17.93
CA PRO A 32 -29.69 -1.06 17.26
C PRO A 32 -31.01 -0.84 16.52
N GLY A 33 -31.08 -1.22 15.24
CA GLY A 33 -32.31 -1.20 14.44
C GLY A 33 -32.68 0.13 13.77
N THR A 34 -31.76 1.10 13.69
CA THR A 34 -31.99 2.33 12.90
C THR A 34 -31.49 2.18 11.46
N TYR A 35 -32.42 2.02 10.51
CA TYR A 35 -32.09 2.07 9.08
C TYR A 35 -31.51 3.45 8.73
N GLN A 36 -30.29 3.47 8.21
CA GLN A 36 -29.70 4.66 7.63
C GLN A 36 -29.80 4.57 6.11
N GLU A 37 -30.25 5.61 5.41
CA GLU A 37 -30.14 5.58 3.95
C GLU A 37 -28.66 5.65 3.60
N GLY A 38 -28.16 4.65 2.84
CA GLY A 38 -26.79 4.64 2.36
C GLY A 38 -26.43 5.99 1.75
N THR A 39 -25.45 6.63 2.36
CA THR A 39 -24.93 7.92 1.89
C THR A 39 -23.78 7.63 0.94
N SER A 40 -23.77 8.34 -0.18
CA SER A 40 -22.64 8.35 -1.10
C SER A 40 -21.52 9.18 -0.49
N PHE A 41 -20.28 8.74 -0.69
CA PHE A 41 -19.13 9.53 -0.30
C PHE A 41 -19.18 10.92 -0.93
N THR A 42 -19.11 11.96 -0.08
CA THR A 42 -19.10 13.36 -0.52
C THR A 42 -17.73 13.98 -0.23
N PRO A 43 -16.95 14.39 -1.24
CA PRO A 43 -15.57 14.88 -1.11
C PRO A 43 -15.33 16.15 -0.27
N GLY A 44 -16.28 16.66 0.51
CA GLY A 44 -16.12 17.90 1.31
C GLY A 44 -16.27 17.72 2.82
N GLU A 45 -16.71 16.55 3.29
CA GLU A 45 -17.00 16.38 4.71
C GLU A 45 -15.71 16.22 5.52
N LYS A 46 -15.67 16.89 6.68
CA LYS A 46 -14.64 16.65 7.67
C LYS A 46 -14.96 15.29 8.29
N ILE A 47 -14.03 14.37 8.12
CA ILE A 47 -14.14 13.04 8.71
C ILE A 47 -13.65 13.18 10.17
N ASP A 48 -14.52 12.92 11.14
CA ASP A 48 -14.14 12.91 12.55
C ASP A 48 -13.74 11.48 12.97
N THR A 49 -12.64 11.37 13.70
CA THR A 49 -12.18 10.10 14.29
C THR A 49 -12.99 9.78 15.55
N LYS A 50 -13.45 8.54 15.67
CA LYS A 50 -14.21 8.03 16.82
C LYS A 50 -13.64 6.71 17.33
N THR A 51 -14.06 6.34 18.53
CA THR A 51 -13.87 5.01 19.12
C THR A 51 -15.22 4.46 19.54
N PHE A 52 -15.28 3.18 19.89
CA PHE A 52 -16.49 2.57 20.40
C PHE A 52 -16.55 2.64 21.93
N ASP A 53 -17.70 3.00 22.47
CA ASP A 53 -17.94 3.07 23.93
C ASP A 53 -18.29 1.69 24.51
N SER A 54 -18.72 0.75 23.67
CA SER A 54 -19.12 -0.59 24.10
C SER A 54 -18.99 -1.67 23.01
N VAL A 55 -18.93 -2.92 23.45
CA VAL A 55 -18.95 -4.10 22.55
C VAL A 55 -20.24 -4.17 21.75
N GLU A 56 -21.37 -3.72 22.29
CA GLU A 56 -22.66 -3.71 21.58
C GLU A 56 -22.64 -2.74 20.40
N GLU A 57 -22.08 -1.54 20.60
CA GLU A 57 -21.89 -0.55 19.53
C GLU A 57 -20.97 -1.09 18.44
N TYR A 58 -19.81 -1.64 18.82
CA TYR A 58 -18.87 -2.25 17.88
C TYR A 58 -19.52 -3.40 17.08
N ASN A 59 -20.26 -4.29 17.74
CA ASN A 59 -20.95 -5.37 17.06
C ASN A 59 -22.04 -4.87 16.10
N THR A 60 -22.73 -3.77 16.45
CA THR A 60 -23.71 -3.13 15.57
C THR A 60 -23.03 -2.57 14.33
N PHE A 61 -21.89 -1.90 14.49
CA PHE A 61 -21.05 -1.44 13.38
C PHE A 61 -20.64 -2.59 12.46
N ILE A 62 -20.16 -3.71 12.99
CA ILE A 62 -19.77 -4.85 12.13
C ILE A 62 -20.98 -5.39 11.36
N LYS A 63 -22.09 -5.67 12.05
CA LYS A 63 -23.29 -6.27 11.46
C LYS A 63 -23.86 -5.42 10.33
N GLN A 64 -23.74 -4.10 10.41
CA GLN A 64 -24.15 -3.17 9.35
C GLN A 64 -23.50 -3.53 8.00
N TYR A 65 -22.24 -3.97 8.02
CA TYR A 65 -21.45 -4.27 6.83
C TYR A 65 -21.31 -5.79 6.56
N GLN A 66 -21.97 -6.64 7.35
CA GLN A 66 -22.02 -8.08 7.07
C GLN A 66 -22.94 -8.40 5.88
N GLY A 67 -22.44 -9.23 4.95
CA GLY A 67 -23.18 -9.68 3.76
C GLY A 67 -22.87 -8.93 2.45
N GLY A 68 -21.98 -7.93 2.49
CA GLY A 68 -21.50 -7.20 1.30
C GLY A 68 -20.50 -7.97 0.42
N GLY A 69 -19.91 -9.06 0.93
CA GLY A 69 -18.99 -9.93 0.20
C GLY A 69 -19.71 -10.97 -0.65
N ASP A 70 -19.44 -10.96 -1.97
CA ASP A 70 -19.65 -12.06 -2.92
C ASP A 70 -21.08 -12.61 -3.15
N TYR A 71 -22.03 -11.73 -3.51
CA TYR A 71 -23.24 -12.14 -4.23
C TYR A 71 -23.52 -11.27 -5.47
N TYR A 72 -22.56 -11.20 -6.40
CA TYR A 72 -22.82 -10.71 -7.76
C TYR A 72 -23.20 -11.86 -8.72
N TYR A 73 -24.51 -12.03 -8.87
CA TYR A 73 -25.29 -12.69 -9.95
C TYR A 73 -25.18 -14.20 -10.25
N GLY A 74 -26.19 -14.92 -9.78
CA GLY A 74 -26.84 -16.02 -10.50
C GLY A 74 -28.32 -15.72 -10.74
N GLY A 75 -28.65 -14.80 -11.66
CA GLY A 75 -30.02 -14.45 -12.03
C GLY A 75 -30.16 -14.11 -13.51
N ARG A 76 -30.72 -15.04 -14.30
CA ARG A 76 -30.94 -14.94 -15.76
C ARG A 76 -31.84 -13.75 -16.14
N GLY A 77 -31.43 -12.98 -17.15
CA GLY A 77 -32.38 -12.31 -18.06
C GLY A 77 -31.89 -11.05 -18.77
N ALA A 78 -31.43 -11.24 -20.02
CA ALA A 78 -31.38 -10.25 -21.11
C ALA A 78 -30.20 -9.25 -21.19
N ASN A 79 -29.39 -9.49 -22.25
CA ASN A 79 -28.48 -8.59 -22.96
C ASN A 79 -27.25 -8.10 -22.18
N VAL A 80 -26.33 -9.05 -22.06
CA VAL A 80 -24.89 -8.82 -21.94
C VAL A 80 -24.42 -7.87 -23.06
N VAL A 81 -24.25 -6.60 -22.72
CA VAL A 81 -23.17 -5.83 -23.30
C VAL A 81 -21.97 -6.19 -22.46
N PHE A 82 -21.10 -7.04 -23.01
CA PHE A 82 -19.73 -7.12 -22.54
C PHE A 82 -19.16 -5.71 -22.70
N ALA A 83 -19.21 -4.91 -21.63
CA ALA A 83 -18.06 -4.10 -21.35
C ALA A 83 -16.98 -5.14 -21.06
N GLU A 84 -16.08 -5.34 -22.02
CA GLU A 84 -14.77 -5.89 -21.72
C GLU A 84 -14.26 -5.06 -20.54
N SER A 85 -14.48 -5.55 -19.32
CA SER A 85 -13.51 -5.38 -18.26
C SER A 85 -12.24 -5.92 -18.90
N MET A 86 -11.43 -5.02 -19.43
CA MET A 86 -10.04 -5.34 -19.74
C MET A 86 -9.55 -6.07 -18.50
N ALA A 87 -9.12 -7.31 -18.71
CA ALA A 87 -8.43 -8.08 -17.71
C ALA A 87 -7.38 -7.14 -17.09
N VAL A 88 -7.66 -6.70 -15.88
CA VAL A 88 -6.61 -6.36 -14.94
C VAL A 88 -6.04 -7.73 -14.64
N ASP A 89 -5.09 -8.15 -15.45
CA ASP A 89 -4.27 -9.32 -15.18
C ASP A 89 -3.76 -9.13 -13.74
N ASP A 90 -4.17 -10.03 -12.85
CA ASP A 90 -3.64 -10.30 -11.53
C ASP A 90 -2.60 -9.28 -11.03
N PHE A 91 -3.07 -8.09 -10.62
CA PHE A 91 -2.24 -7.07 -9.99
C PHE A 91 -2.12 -7.43 -8.50
N ALA A 92 -1.19 -8.33 -8.20
CA ALA A 92 -0.59 -8.38 -6.87
C ALA A 92 0.18 -7.07 -6.67
N GLY A 93 -0.32 -6.22 -5.77
CA GLY A 93 0.27 -4.91 -5.48
C GLY A 93 1.71 -5.06 -4.97
N PRO A 94 2.70 -4.35 -5.55
CA PRO A 94 4.07 -4.44 -5.10
C PRO A 94 4.32 -3.57 -3.85
N GLU A 95 4.95 -4.19 -2.85
CA GLU A 95 5.39 -3.53 -1.62
C GLU A 95 6.59 -2.60 -1.83
N PRO A 96 6.81 -1.58 -0.98
CA PRO A 96 7.60 -0.42 -1.43
C PRO A 96 8.74 0.01 -0.44
N VAL A 97 9.52 1.07 -0.76
CA VAL A 97 10.98 1.27 -0.44
C VAL A 97 11.46 2.72 -0.05
N ALA A 98 12.68 2.89 0.52
CA ALA A 98 13.44 4.09 0.98
C ALA A 98 14.19 4.91 0.01
N VAL A 99 14.35 6.19 0.43
CA VAL A 99 15.39 7.18 0.11
C VAL A 99 16.58 7.21 1.09
N PRO A 100 17.85 7.19 0.62
CA PRO A 100 19.05 7.48 1.40
C PRO A 100 19.27 8.98 1.64
N MET A 101 19.84 9.27 2.81
CA MET A 101 20.38 10.56 3.29
C MET A 101 21.84 10.32 3.77
N PRO A 102 22.67 11.35 3.99
CA PRO A 102 24.13 11.21 4.00
C PRO A 102 24.64 10.25 5.09
N GLU A 103 25.78 9.61 4.78
CA GLU A 103 26.47 8.61 5.60
C GLU A 103 26.49 8.95 7.10
N PRO A 104 26.20 7.98 7.99
CA PRO A 104 26.47 8.16 9.40
C PRO A 104 27.98 8.26 9.64
N ALA A 105 28.39 9.32 10.34
CA ALA A 105 29.68 9.28 11.03
C ALA A 105 29.66 8.12 12.04
N PRO A 106 30.77 7.40 12.28
CA PRO A 106 30.81 6.23 13.14
C PRO A 106 30.26 6.57 14.53
N VAL A 107 29.20 5.90 14.96
CA VAL A 107 28.73 5.97 16.35
C VAL A 107 29.69 5.12 17.18
N GLU A 108 30.57 5.77 17.94
CA GLU A 108 31.39 5.11 18.95
C GLU A 108 30.49 4.61 20.11
N ALA A 109 30.09 3.35 20.05
CA ALA A 109 29.67 2.61 21.24
C ALA A 109 30.94 2.10 21.94
N GLY A 110 31.22 2.63 23.14
CA GLY A 110 32.36 2.21 23.94
C GLY A 110 32.25 0.76 24.39
N GLY A 111 33.12 -0.11 23.87
CA GLY A 111 33.26 -1.49 24.32
C GLY A 111 34.15 -2.38 23.44
N SER A 112 35.46 -2.36 23.69
CA SER A 112 36.51 -3.33 23.28
C SER A 112 36.63 -3.76 21.79
N GLY A 113 37.48 -3.07 21.04
CA GLY A 113 38.72 -3.67 20.49
C GLY A 113 38.66 -4.74 19.39
N GLN A 114 37.62 -4.80 18.58
CA GLN A 114 37.68 -5.41 17.23
C GLN A 114 37.20 -4.36 16.21
N SER A 115 37.91 -4.23 15.08
CA SER A 115 37.45 -3.40 13.97
C SER A 115 36.11 -3.94 13.49
N LYS A 116 35.06 -3.11 13.51
CA LYS A 116 33.75 -3.45 12.96
C LYS A 116 33.93 -3.72 11.46
N LEU A 117 33.40 -4.84 10.97
CA LEU A 117 33.43 -5.15 9.56
C LEU A 117 32.57 -4.16 8.78
N ASP A 118 32.99 -3.80 7.57
CA ASP A 118 32.17 -3.09 6.59
C ASP A 118 31.16 -4.07 5.96
N TYR A 119 29.88 -3.72 5.88
CA TYR A 119 28.86 -4.55 5.24
C TYR A 119 27.66 -3.70 4.82
N SER A 120 26.89 -4.16 3.84
CA SER A 120 25.65 -3.50 3.43
C SER A 120 24.48 -3.87 4.32
N GLU A 121 23.65 -2.89 4.62
CA GLU A 121 22.33 -3.07 5.22
C GLU A 121 21.25 -3.16 4.14
N THR A 122 20.05 -3.59 4.53
CA THR A 122 18.86 -3.54 3.66
C THR A 122 18.57 -2.08 3.27
N ASN A 123 18.25 -1.84 2.01
CA ASN A 123 17.71 -0.55 1.58
C ASN A 123 16.38 -0.29 2.32
N VAL A 124 16.24 0.81 3.08
CA VAL A 124 15.12 1.00 4.06
C VAL A 124 13.87 1.65 3.46
N GLN A 125 13.05 2.45 4.17
CA GLN A 125 12.18 3.66 3.86
C GLN A 125 12.79 5.07 4.01
N VAL A 126 13.12 5.28 5.26
CA VAL A 126 13.43 6.56 5.82
C VAL A 126 14.63 6.28 6.69
N GLN A 127 15.62 7.16 6.67
CA GLN A 127 16.80 6.98 7.48
C GLN A 127 16.42 6.83 8.96
N GLY A 128 16.93 5.78 9.61
CA GLY A 128 16.63 5.45 11.00
C GLY A 128 15.33 4.65 11.22
N VAL A 129 14.61 4.31 10.15
CA VAL A 129 13.45 3.41 10.20
C VAL A 129 13.82 2.14 9.43
N ASP A 130 14.18 1.08 10.15
CA ASP A 130 14.49 -0.21 9.53
C ASP A 130 13.21 -0.91 9.04
N GLU A 131 13.36 -1.73 8.01
CA GLU A 131 12.28 -2.49 7.39
C GLU A 131 12.52 -3.98 7.50
N ALA A 132 11.43 -4.74 7.67
CA ALA A 132 11.53 -6.18 7.73
C ALA A 132 11.97 -6.77 6.39
N ASP A 133 12.79 -7.82 6.42
CA ASP A 133 13.25 -8.46 5.19
C ASP A 133 13.42 -9.98 5.38
N ILE A 134 13.48 -10.73 4.27
CA ILE A 134 13.78 -12.17 4.28
C ILE A 134 15.27 -12.45 4.56
N LEU A 135 16.12 -11.43 4.49
CA LEU A 135 17.56 -11.54 4.67
C LEU A 135 18.10 -10.30 5.43
N LYS A 136 18.88 -10.54 6.48
CA LYS A 136 19.59 -9.50 7.26
C LYS A 136 21.02 -9.95 7.54
N SER A 137 21.92 -9.01 7.83
CA SER A 137 23.29 -9.29 8.26
C SER A 137 23.74 -8.39 9.40
N ASP A 138 24.59 -8.92 10.28
CA ASP A 138 25.33 -8.18 11.30
C ASP A 138 26.83 -8.03 10.96
N GLY A 139 27.18 -8.31 9.70
CA GLY A 139 28.56 -8.33 9.17
C GLY A 139 29.32 -9.63 9.42
N ASN A 140 29.03 -10.37 10.49
CA ASN A 140 29.66 -11.68 10.72
C ASN A 140 28.75 -12.84 10.33
N PHE A 141 27.45 -12.65 10.44
CA PHE A 141 26.41 -13.62 10.15
C PHE A 141 25.38 -13.06 9.16
N ILE A 142 24.76 -13.98 8.42
CA ILE A 142 23.59 -13.73 7.59
C ILE A 142 22.44 -14.54 8.17
N TYR A 143 21.29 -13.88 8.30
CA TYR A 143 20.04 -14.46 8.78
C TYR A 143 19.09 -14.46 7.60
N THR A 144 18.64 -15.62 7.14
CA THR A 144 17.78 -15.69 5.96
C THR A 144 16.68 -16.71 6.14
N VAL A 145 15.50 -16.39 5.60
CA VAL A 145 14.36 -17.30 5.55
C VAL A 145 14.27 -17.95 4.17
N THR A 146 14.01 -19.26 4.17
CA THR A 146 13.70 -20.07 3.00
C THR A 146 12.61 -21.07 3.36
N GLU A 147 11.48 -21.01 2.66
CA GLU A 147 10.28 -21.80 2.99
C GLU A 147 9.88 -21.64 4.47
N ASN A 148 9.79 -22.74 5.21
CA ASN A 148 9.45 -22.80 6.63
C ASN A 148 10.68 -22.76 7.56
N ILE A 149 11.87 -22.45 7.05
CA ILE A 149 13.13 -22.54 7.80
C ILE A 149 13.86 -21.20 7.79
N LEU A 150 14.33 -20.78 8.97
CA LEU A 150 15.32 -19.72 9.10
C LEU A 150 16.72 -20.34 9.23
N TYR A 151 17.66 -19.80 8.46
CA TYR A 151 19.07 -20.17 8.47
C TYR A 151 19.89 -19.03 9.08
N ILE A 152 20.77 -19.38 10.02
CA ILE A 152 21.84 -18.50 10.51
C ILE A 152 23.14 -19.02 9.91
N VAL A 153 23.74 -18.22 9.03
CA VAL A 153 24.95 -18.55 8.29
C VAL A 153 26.09 -17.72 8.87
N LYS A 154 27.17 -18.36 9.34
CA LYS A 154 28.44 -17.66 9.56
C LYS A 154 28.91 -17.21 8.19
N ALA A 155 28.98 -15.89 7.98
CA ALA A 155 29.21 -15.33 6.66
C ALA A 155 30.69 -14.98 6.42
N TYR A 156 31.42 -14.59 7.47
CA TYR A 156 32.81 -14.13 7.36
C TYR A 156 33.78 -14.93 8.27
N PRO A 157 35.00 -15.27 7.80
CA PRO A 157 35.50 -15.14 6.42
C PRO A 157 34.78 -16.09 5.44
N GLY A 158 34.67 -15.70 4.17
CA GLY A 158 33.81 -16.36 3.17
C GLY A 158 34.14 -17.83 2.90
N GLU A 159 35.41 -18.24 2.96
CA GLU A 159 35.82 -19.63 2.75
C GLU A 159 35.31 -20.55 3.88
N GLU A 160 35.13 -19.99 5.07
CA GLU A 160 34.61 -20.67 6.25
C GLU A 160 33.09 -20.56 6.36
N ALA A 161 32.40 -19.98 5.37
CA ALA A 161 30.97 -19.74 5.49
C ALA A 161 30.17 -21.04 5.61
N GLU A 162 29.32 -21.15 6.63
CA GLU A 162 28.54 -22.36 6.91
C GLU A 162 27.27 -22.03 7.68
N VAL A 163 26.24 -22.85 7.50
CA VAL A 163 25.04 -22.80 8.33
C VAL A 163 25.43 -23.24 9.75
N VAL A 164 25.30 -22.35 10.73
CA VAL A 164 25.61 -22.63 12.14
C VAL A 164 24.38 -22.97 12.98
N ALA A 165 23.20 -22.53 12.54
CA ALA A 165 21.93 -22.87 13.16
C ALA A 165 20.79 -22.80 12.15
N THR A 166 19.74 -23.58 12.43
CA THR A 166 18.47 -23.54 11.70
C THR A 166 17.32 -23.49 12.71
N ILE A 167 16.26 -22.76 12.37
CA ILE A 167 15.00 -22.75 13.12
C ILE A 167 13.90 -23.22 12.17
N ASP A 168 13.31 -24.38 12.48
CA ASP A 168 12.18 -24.95 11.75
C ASP A 168 10.88 -24.43 12.37
N PHE A 169 10.03 -23.83 11.52
CA PHE A 169 8.73 -23.28 11.92
C PHE A 169 7.57 -24.26 11.68
N GLU A 170 7.89 -25.53 11.43
CA GLU A 170 6.94 -26.63 11.15
C GLU A 170 6.04 -26.26 9.97
N ASP A 171 4.73 -26.23 10.16
CA ASP A 171 3.76 -25.88 9.11
C ASP A 171 3.61 -24.36 8.90
N ASN A 172 4.30 -23.52 9.68
CA ASN A 172 4.20 -22.07 9.58
C ASN A 172 5.16 -21.50 8.55
N TRP A 173 4.78 -20.38 7.93
CA TRP A 173 5.55 -19.77 6.85
C TRP A 173 6.12 -18.42 7.31
N PRO A 174 7.37 -18.36 7.81
CA PRO A 174 8.06 -17.10 8.04
C PRO A 174 8.18 -16.32 6.73
N THR A 175 7.98 -15.02 6.81
CA THR A 175 8.00 -14.13 5.64
C THR A 175 9.00 -13.01 5.77
N SER A 176 9.44 -12.70 7.00
CA SER A 176 10.30 -11.55 7.27
C SER A 176 10.92 -11.64 8.67
N LEU A 177 12.02 -10.90 8.85
CA LEU A 177 12.75 -10.81 10.10
C LEU A 177 13.38 -9.42 10.35
N PHE A 178 13.73 -9.16 11.62
CA PHE A 178 14.59 -8.07 12.06
C PHE A 178 15.77 -8.60 12.87
N ILE A 179 16.89 -7.88 12.84
CA ILE A 179 18.06 -8.10 13.70
C ILE A 179 18.41 -6.78 14.40
N ASN A 180 18.59 -6.82 15.73
CA ASN A 180 19.11 -5.72 16.52
C ASN A 180 20.08 -6.26 17.57
N GLY A 181 21.38 -6.21 17.26
CA GLY A 181 22.44 -6.71 18.15
C GLY A 181 22.31 -8.22 18.44
N ASP A 182 21.96 -8.56 19.67
CA ASP A 182 21.75 -9.93 20.13
C ASP A 182 20.31 -10.41 20.02
N TRP A 183 19.43 -9.63 19.40
CA TRP A 183 18.00 -9.93 19.30
C TRP A 183 17.55 -10.09 17.86
N MET A 184 16.69 -11.07 17.63
CA MET A 184 16.06 -11.35 16.35
C MET A 184 14.56 -11.46 16.52
N ALA A 185 13.78 -10.84 15.62
CA ALA A 185 12.36 -11.12 15.48
C ALA A 185 12.09 -11.81 14.14
N VAL A 186 11.21 -12.80 14.12
CA VAL A 186 10.80 -13.56 12.93
C VAL A 186 9.29 -13.69 12.94
N PHE A 187 8.65 -13.44 11.80
CA PHE A 187 7.19 -13.44 11.71
C PHE A 187 6.71 -13.87 10.34
N GLY A 188 5.45 -14.29 10.31
CA GLY A 188 4.78 -14.73 9.10
C GLY A 188 3.44 -15.40 9.39
N ASN A 189 2.95 -16.17 8.43
CA ASN A 189 1.64 -16.78 8.51
C ASN A 189 1.64 -18.00 9.44
N TYR A 190 0.59 -18.14 10.25
CA TYR A 190 0.41 -19.23 11.18
C TYR A 190 -0.69 -20.20 10.70
N TYR A 191 -0.37 -21.50 10.63
CA TYR A 191 -1.25 -22.53 10.03
C TYR A 191 -1.57 -23.71 10.94
N ASP A 192 -1.10 -23.75 12.20
CA ASP A 192 -1.39 -24.86 13.11
C ASP A 192 -2.80 -24.78 13.74
N ASP A 193 -3.73 -25.52 13.13
CA ASP A 193 -5.12 -25.69 13.58
C ASP A 193 -5.24 -26.38 14.96
N THR A 194 -4.23 -27.13 15.42
CA THR A 194 -4.32 -27.87 16.70
C THR A 194 -4.33 -26.96 17.91
N LEU A 195 -3.72 -25.77 17.80
CA LEU A 195 -3.82 -24.75 18.84
C LEU A 195 -5.28 -24.28 19.01
N PHE A 196 -5.97 -24.03 17.90
CA PHE A 196 -7.35 -23.55 17.90
C PHE A 196 -8.31 -24.54 18.54
N GLU A 197 -8.08 -25.84 18.36
CA GLU A 197 -8.83 -26.89 19.06
C GLU A 197 -8.65 -26.86 20.59
N LYS A 198 -7.46 -26.47 21.08
CA LYS A 198 -7.15 -26.43 22.53
C LYS A 198 -7.74 -25.22 23.22
N ILE A 199 -7.76 -24.07 22.54
CA ILE A 199 -8.21 -22.79 23.09
C ILE A 199 -9.67 -22.46 22.76
N ASP A 200 -10.36 -23.37 22.05
CA ASP A 200 -11.76 -23.24 21.60
C ASP A 200 -12.03 -21.90 20.88
N PHE A 201 -11.08 -21.48 20.05
CA PHE A 201 -11.16 -20.25 19.27
C PHE A 201 -10.56 -20.50 17.89
N ARG A 202 -11.35 -20.29 16.84
CA ARG A 202 -10.90 -20.37 15.45
C ARG A 202 -11.01 -18.99 14.77
N PRO A 203 -9.88 -18.38 14.39
CA PRO A 203 -9.88 -17.11 13.67
C PRO A 203 -10.42 -17.33 12.25
N MET A 204 -11.27 -16.41 11.79
CA MET A 204 -11.88 -16.55 10.45
C MET A 204 -10.92 -16.21 9.31
N GLN A 205 -9.85 -15.45 9.59
CA GLN A 205 -8.91 -14.94 8.57
C GLN A 205 -7.47 -15.37 8.80
N GLY A 206 -7.29 -16.43 9.60
CA GLY A 206 -5.96 -16.89 10.00
C GLY A 206 -5.32 -16.01 11.07
N MET A 207 -4.07 -16.34 11.36
CA MET A 207 -3.25 -15.67 12.36
C MET A 207 -1.88 -15.43 11.77
N THR A 208 -1.20 -14.45 12.33
CA THR A 208 0.19 -14.13 12.06
C THR A 208 1.00 -14.37 13.32
N PHE A 209 2.10 -15.14 13.24
CA PHE A 209 2.99 -15.31 14.38
C PHE A 209 4.07 -14.23 14.41
N PHE A 210 4.55 -13.91 15.61
CA PHE A 210 5.70 -13.05 15.85
C PHE A 210 6.54 -13.62 16.98
N ASN A 211 7.75 -14.07 16.64
CA ASN A 211 8.65 -14.74 17.56
C ASN A 211 9.89 -13.89 17.78
N THR A 212 10.29 -13.70 19.03
CA THR A 212 11.56 -13.05 19.38
C THR A 212 12.55 -14.10 19.87
N TYR A 213 13.82 -13.92 19.53
CA TYR A 213 14.91 -14.80 19.90
C TYR A 213 16.08 -14.00 20.47
N ASP A 214 16.70 -14.53 21.52
CA ASP A 214 18.07 -14.17 21.93
C ASP A 214 19.03 -14.98 21.05
N VAL A 215 19.85 -14.26 20.27
CA VAL A 215 20.84 -14.82 19.35
C VAL A 215 22.27 -14.47 19.78
N SER A 216 22.50 -14.08 21.04
CA SER A 216 23.85 -13.83 21.60
C SER A 216 24.81 -14.99 21.34
N ASP A 217 24.31 -16.23 21.36
CA ASP A 217 24.94 -17.41 20.73
C ASP A 217 24.25 -17.75 19.41
N ARG A 218 24.83 -17.32 18.29
CA ARG A 218 24.28 -17.54 16.93
C ARG A 218 24.17 -19.03 16.54
N SER A 219 24.90 -19.92 17.22
CA SER A 219 24.82 -21.36 17.00
C SER A 219 23.70 -22.03 17.79
N ASN A 220 23.10 -21.32 18.76
CA ASN A 220 22.04 -21.82 19.61
C ASN A 220 21.02 -20.71 19.92
N PRO A 221 20.24 -20.25 18.92
CA PRO A 221 19.22 -19.22 19.12
C PRO A 221 18.16 -19.69 20.13
N VAL A 222 17.79 -18.82 21.08
CA VAL A 222 16.84 -19.15 22.15
C VAL A 222 15.55 -18.34 21.95
N LEU A 223 14.43 -19.03 21.74
CA LEU A 223 13.11 -18.39 21.69
C LEU A 223 12.81 -17.71 23.04
N THR A 224 12.55 -16.41 23.02
CA THR A 224 12.24 -15.61 24.22
C THR A 224 10.77 -15.28 24.33
N LYS A 225 10.08 -15.07 23.21
CA LYS A 225 8.65 -14.77 23.17
C LYS A 225 8.00 -15.26 21.89
N GLU A 226 6.73 -15.63 22.02
CA GLU A 226 5.86 -15.97 20.91
C GLU A 226 4.53 -15.25 21.08
N TYR A 227 4.17 -14.47 20.08
CA TYR A 227 2.84 -13.88 19.92
C TYR A 227 2.18 -14.45 18.68
N LYS A 228 0.84 -14.51 18.71
CA LYS A 228 0.05 -14.71 17.50
C LYS A 228 -1.03 -13.63 17.43
N PHE A 229 -1.05 -12.89 16.35
CA PHE A 229 -1.97 -11.79 16.09
C PHE A 229 -3.04 -12.25 15.12
N GLU A 230 -4.30 -11.95 15.40
CA GLU A 230 -5.38 -12.25 14.48
C GLU A 230 -5.31 -11.36 13.23
N GLY A 231 -5.37 -11.99 12.06
CA GLY A 231 -5.24 -11.33 10.77
C GLY A 231 -3.96 -11.68 10.05
N ASN A 232 -3.72 -10.97 8.96
CA ASN A 232 -2.60 -11.19 8.06
C ASN A 232 -1.55 -10.08 8.24
N TYR A 233 -0.28 -10.46 8.26
CA TYR A 233 0.83 -9.53 8.19
C TYR A 233 0.70 -8.64 6.96
N THR A 234 0.89 -7.33 7.14
CA THR A 234 0.87 -6.35 6.03
C THR A 234 2.17 -5.57 5.94
N ASN A 235 2.73 -5.16 7.07
CA ASN A 235 4.01 -4.47 7.08
C ASN A 235 4.63 -4.43 8.48
N ALA A 236 5.92 -4.16 8.56
CA ALA A 236 6.58 -3.84 9.82
C ALA A 236 7.73 -2.85 9.63
N ARG A 237 7.88 -1.98 10.61
CA ARG A 237 8.94 -0.98 10.69
C ARG A 237 9.57 -1.03 12.06
N MET A 238 10.87 -0.81 12.15
CA MET A 238 11.59 -0.79 13.42
C MET A 238 12.31 0.56 13.59
N VAL A 239 12.12 1.18 14.74
CA VAL A 239 12.90 2.36 15.17
C VAL A 239 13.52 2.03 16.51
N ASP A 240 14.84 2.14 16.58
CA ASP A 240 15.63 1.69 17.73
C ASP A 240 15.30 0.23 18.11
N GLU A 241 14.71 0.01 19.28
CA GLU A 241 14.35 -1.31 19.83
C GLU A 241 12.88 -1.71 19.57
N TRP A 242 12.08 -0.80 19.00
CA TRP A 242 10.63 -0.93 18.86
C TRP A 242 10.24 -1.34 17.46
N VAL A 243 9.54 -2.45 17.35
CA VAL A 243 8.90 -2.92 16.12
C VAL A 243 7.44 -2.47 16.13
N TYR A 244 7.06 -1.71 15.12
CA TYR A 244 5.69 -1.38 14.77
C TYR A 244 5.18 -2.41 13.76
N PHE A 245 4.51 -3.43 14.27
CA PHE A 245 4.03 -4.59 13.52
C PHE A 245 2.58 -4.37 13.10
N VAL A 246 2.30 -4.42 11.80
CA VAL A 246 1.00 -4.03 11.23
C VAL A 246 0.28 -5.23 10.66
N VAL A 247 -0.92 -5.49 11.19
CA VAL A 247 -1.76 -6.63 10.85
C VAL A 247 -3.12 -6.13 10.33
N GLY A 248 -3.57 -6.72 9.23
CA GLY A 248 -4.84 -6.43 8.59
C GLY A 248 -5.85 -7.55 8.76
N ASN A 249 -7.11 -7.21 9.07
CA ASN A 249 -8.21 -8.16 9.09
C ASN A 249 -9.57 -7.51 8.80
N TRP A 250 -10.48 -8.22 8.13
CA TRP A 250 -11.89 -7.86 8.10
C TRP A 250 -12.50 -8.06 9.50
N PRO A 251 -13.34 -7.15 9.98
CA PRO A 251 -14.02 -7.33 11.25
C PRO A 251 -15.10 -8.41 11.11
N VAL A 252 -15.23 -9.25 12.12
CA VAL A 252 -16.16 -10.38 12.13
C VAL A 252 -16.98 -10.35 13.39
N PHE A 253 -18.31 -10.47 13.26
CA PHE A 253 -19.18 -10.62 14.41
C PHE A 253 -18.96 -11.99 15.07
N ARG A 254 -18.60 -11.96 16.37
CA ARG A 254 -18.44 -13.16 17.21
C ARG A 254 -19.04 -12.92 18.59
N ALA A 255 -19.57 -13.99 19.19
CA ALA A 255 -20.13 -13.94 20.53
C ALA A 255 -19.02 -13.79 21.59
N ASP A 256 -17.97 -14.60 21.47
CA ASP A 256 -16.78 -14.54 22.31
C ASP A 256 -15.64 -13.86 21.52
N TYR A 257 -14.87 -13.02 22.20
CA TYR A 257 -13.79 -12.21 21.61
C TYR A 257 -14.24 -11.44 20.36
N PRO A 258 -15.13 -10.44 20.53
CA PRO A 258 -15.73 -9.72 19.41
C PRO A 258 -14.68 -8.94 18.59
N THR A 259 -13.62 -8.47 19.24
CA THR A 259 -12.52 -7.70 18.62
C THR A 259 -11.35 -8.59 18.21
N PRO A 260 -10.39 -8.07 17.41
CA PRO A 260 -9.15 -8.78 17.12
C PRO A 260 -8.45 -9.23 18.40
N VAL A 261 -7.87 -10.43 18.35
CA VAL A 261 -7.18 -11.02 19.50
C VAL A 261 -5.67 -11.12 19.32
N ILE A 262 -4.98 -11.10 20.45
CA ILE A 262 -3.56 -11.43 20.59
C ILE A 262 -3.47 -12.67 21.46
N LEU A 263 -2.74 -13.67 20.99
CA LEU A 263 -2.44 -14.89 21.76
C LEU A 263 -1.00 -14.82 22.26
N GLU A 264 -0.84 -15.07 23.55
CA GLU A 264 0.46 -15.26 24.20
C GLU A 264 0.44 -16.62 24.90
N GLY A 265 1.10 -17.62 24.29
CA GLY A 265 0.93 -19.02 24.68
C GLY A 265 -0.52 -19.49 24.49
N SER A 266 -1.20 -19.81 25.60
CA SER A 266 -2.63 -20.18 25.60
C SER A 266 -3.57 -19.06 26.06
N GLU A 267 -3.02 -17.90 26.43
CA GLU A 267 -3.84 -16.76 26.87
C GLU A 267 -4.32 -15.95 25.66
N ILE A 268 -5.63 -15.77 25.55
CA ILE A 268 -6.27 -14.94 24.53
C ILE A 268 -6.58 -13.57 25.13
N ARG A 269 -6.06 -12.52 24.52
CA ARG A 269 -6.33 -11.12 24.87
C ARG A 269 -7.06 -10.42 23.73
N ALA A 270 -8.34 -10.15 23.92
CA ALA A 270 -9.10 -9.30 23.00
C ALA A 270 -8.72 -7.83 23.17
N MET A 271 -8.64 -7.11 22.06
CA MET A 271 -8.43 -5.66 22.05
C MET A 271 -9.62 -4.92 22.68
N PRO A 272 -9.41 -3.92 23.56
CA PRO A 272 -10.48 -3.05 24.02
C PRO A 272 -11.14 -2.31 22.84
N VAL A 273 -12.46 -2.23 22.83
CA VAL A 273 -13.21 -1.51 21.77
C VAL A 273 -12.89 -0.01 21.72
N THR A 274 -12.40 0.56 22.83
CA THR A 274 -11.90 1.93 22.93
C THR A 274 -10.55 2.14 22.23
N ASP A 275 -9.86 1.07 21.86
CA ASP A 275 -8.61 1.08 21.11
C ASP A 275 -8.82 0.84 19.61
N ILE A 276 -10.08 0.67 19.19
CA ILE A 276 -10.49 0.56 17.78
C ILE A 276 -11.09 1.89 17.37
N PHE A 277 -10.41 2.54 16.42
CA PHE A 277 -10.79 3.80 15.85
C PHE A 277 -11.55 3.56 14.56
N TYR A 278 -12.56 4.38 14.30
CA TYR A 278 -13.27 4.40 13.03
C TYR A 278 -13.62 5.84 12.65
N PHE A 279 -14.01 6.00 11.40
CA PHE A 279 -14.43 7.24 10.79
C PHE A 279 -15.89 7.18 10.38
N ASP A 280 -16.61 8.30 10.47
CA ASP A 280 -17.98 8.43 9.93
C ASP A 280 -17.95 8.51 8.40
N ILE A 281 -17.63 7.40 7.73
CA ILE A 281 -17.64 7.27 6.28
C ILE A 281 -18.53 6.09 5.87
N PRO A 282 -19.09 6.09 4.65
CA PRO A 282 -19.90 5.00 4.15
C PRO A 282 -19.02 3.82 3.71
N TYR A 283 -18.59 2.99 4.68
CA TYR A 283 -17.79 1.81 4.35
C TYR A 283 -18.57 0.87 3.42
N ARG A 284 -17.90 0.30 2.42
CA ARG A 284 -18.44 -0.84 1.67
C ARG A 284 -17.96 -2.15 2.26
N SER A 285 -16.66 -2.21 2.57
CA SER A 285 -16.03 -3.33 3.23
C SER A 285 -15.04 -2.77 4.25
N PRO A 286 -15.44 -2.58 5.52
CA PRO A 286 -14.54 -2.07 6.53
C PRO A 286 -13.40 -3.06 6.74
N HIS A 287 -12.17 -2.59 6.74
CA HIS A 287 -10.98 -3.38 7.04
C HIS A 287 -10.29 -2.78 8.27
N LEU A 288 -9.99 -3.62 9.27
CA LEU A 288 -9.26 -3.20 10.46
C LEU A 288 -7.77 -3.32 10.21
N VAL A 289 -7.04 -2.24 10.50
CA VAL A 289 -5.58 -2.25 10.45
C VAL A 289 -5.02 -1.89 11.80
N THR A 290 -4.33 -2.87 12.36
CA THR A 290 -3.87 -2.87 13.74
C THR A 290 -2.37 -2.68 13.77
N VAL A 291 -1.93 -1.63 14.44
CA VAL A 291 -0.52 -1.38 14.74
C VAL A 291 -0.24 -1.93 16.13
N HIS A 292 0.72 -2.84 16.23
CA HIS A 292 1.26 -3.38 17.48
C HIS A 292 2.65 -2.81 17.74
N ALA A 293 2.87 -2.19 18.90
CA ALA A 293 4.20 -1.76 19.33
C ALA A 293 4.82 -2.85 20.21
N ILE A 294 5.95 -3.40 19.75
CA ILE A 294 6.63 -4.53 20.39
C ILE A 294 8.08 -4.15 20.65
N ASN A 295 8.53 -4.19 21.90
CA ASN A 295 9.94 -4.03 22.22
C ASN A 295 10.66 -5.37 22.01
N MET A 296 11.57 -5.42 21.04
CA MET A 296 12.24 -6.66 20.64
C MET A 296 13.34 -7.10 21.63
N VAL A 297 13.95 -6.15 22.34
CA VAL A 297 15.06 -6.43 23.27
C VAL A 297 14.60 -6.61 24.73
N SER A 298 13.35 -6.24 25.01
CA SER A 298 12.71 -6.40 26.31
C SER A 298 11.39 -7.19 26.19
N PRO A 299 11.45 -8.50 25.87
CA PRO A 299 10.25 -9.33 25.59
C PRO A 299 9.27 -9.52 26.77
N SER A 300 9.62 -9.00 27.96
CA SER A 300 8.71 -8.91 29.10
C SER A 300 7.78 -7.70 29.06
N GLU A 301 8.07 -6.69 28.24
CA GLU A 301 7.21 -5.53 28.06
C GLU A 301 5.92 -5.93 27.34
N ALA A 302 4.80 -5.34 27.76
CA ALA A 302 3.51 -5.66 27.18
C ALA A 302 3.39 -5.05 25.77
N VAL A 303 2.76 -5.79 24.86
CA VAL A 303 2.42 -5.28 23.53
C VAL A 303 1.26 -4.28 23.67
N GLU A 304 1.49 -3.06 23.21
CA GLU A 304 0.47 -2.03 23.04
C GLU A 304 -0.10 -2.09 21.62
N SER A 305 -1.38 -1.82 21.45
CA SER A 305 -2.04 -2.00 20.15
C SER A 305 -3.17 -1.00 19.94
N LYS A 306 -3.27 -0.47 18.72
CA LYS A 306 -4.39 0.38 18.27
C LYS A 306 -4.82 -0.09 16.89
N SER A 307 -6.12 -0.12 16.66
CA SER A 307 -6.68 -0.52 15.36
C SER A 307 -7.44 0.64 14.74
N VAL A 308 -7.37 0.77 13.41
CA VAL A 308 -8.11 1.77 12.65
C VAL A 308 -8.94 1.06 11.58
N ALA A 309 -10.24 1.31 11.57
CA ALA A 309 -11.14 0.88 10.51
C ALA A 309 -10.99 1.80 9.30
N VAL A 310 -10.80 1.19 8.13
CA VAL A 310 -10.59 1.87 6.84
C VAL A 310 -11.44 1.21 5.74
N GLU A 311 -11.39 1.76 4.54
CA GLU A 311 -11.96 1.12 3.34
C GLU A 311 -10.86 0.45 2.50
N GLY A 312 -11.00 -0.85 2.20
CA GLY A 312 -10.24 -1.53 1.14
C GLY A 312 -8.71 -1.61 1.30
N GLY A 313 -8.02 -1.73 0.16
CA GLY A 313 -6.57 -1.95 0.05
C GLY A 313 -5.74 -0.71 0.38
N GLN A 314 -4.58 -0.93 0.99
CA GLN A 314 -3.83 0.13 1.66
C GLN A 314 -2.37 0.24 1.23
N ASN A 315 -1.83 1.45 1.31
CA ASN A 315 -0.39 1.68 1.41
C ASN A 315 -0.03 2.22 2.78
N LEU A 316 1.15 1.81 3.26
CA LEU A 316 1.73 2.27 4.51
C LEU A 316 3.02 3.02 4.24
N TYR A 317 3.14 4.23 4.77
CA TYR A 317 4.39 5.00 4.85
C TYR A 317 4.71 5.24 6.32
N MET A 318 5.98 5.19 6.71
CA MET A 318 6.39 5.51 8.08
C MET A 318 7.60 6.43 8.10
N SER A 319 7.45 7.56 8.80
CA SER A 319 8.56 8.39 9.26
C SER A 319 9.03 7.93 10.65
N GLN A 320 10.06 8.58 11.21
CA GLN A 320 10.57 8.21 12.54
C GLN A 320 9.51 8.25 13.65
N ASN A 321 8.49 9.11 13.53
CA ASN A 321 7.52 9.35 14.60
C ASN A 321 6.06 9.13 14.16
N ASN A 322 5.79 8.83 12.89
CA ASN A 322 4.43 8.73 12.38
C ASN A 322 4.30 7.61 11.34
N ILE A 323 3.19 6.86 11.43
CA ILE A 323 2.71 5.93 10.42
C ILE A 323 1.55 6.62 9.67
N PHE A 324 1.57 6.52 8.35
CA PHE A 324 0.53 7.01 7.46
C PHE A 324 -0.09 5.83 6.73
N ILE A 325 -1.38 5.60 6.96
CA ILE A 325 -2.17 4.58 6.29
C ILE A 325 -3.03 5.27 5.24
N THR A 326 -2.95 4.82 4.01
CA THR A 326 -3.68 5.43 2.89
C THR A 326 -4.48 4.41 2.11
N TYR A 327 -5.63 4.82 1.58
CA TYR A 327 -6.45 4.03 0.67
C TYR A 327 -7.14 4.94 -0.35
N THR A 328 -7.62 4.37 -1.46
CA THR A 328 -8.31 5.14 -2.50
C THR A 328 -9.81 4.96 -2.37
N GLU A 329 -10.53 6.09 -2.30
CA GLU A 329 -11.98 6.14 -2.28
C GLU A 329 -12.52 6.70 -3.59
N TYR A 330 -13.53 6.03 -4.15
CA TYR A 330 -14.13 6.40 -5.43
C TYR A 330 -15.56 6.88 -5.25
N ILE A 331 -15.88 7.99 -5.91
CA ILE A 331 -17.25 8.37 -6.17
C ILE A 331 -17.90 7.29 -7.06
N ASN A 332 -18.94 6.67 -6.52
CA ASN A 332 -19.69 5.63 -7.18
C ASN A 332 -20.96 6.19 -7.82
N GLU A 333 -20.95 6.22 -9.16
CA GLU A 333 -22.08 6.69 -9.96
C GLU A 333 -23.33 5.85 -9.74
N ASP A 334 -23.19 4.56 -9.44
CA ASP A 334 -24.33 3.65 -9.23
C ASP A 334 -25.06 3.96 -7.92
N GLU A 335 -24.34 4.38 -6.87
CA GLU A 335 -24.94 4.84 -5.61
C GLU A 335 -25.81 6.07 -5.85
N PHE A 336 -25.28 7.09 -6.54
CA PHE A 336 -26.06 8.27 -6.92
C PHE A 336 -27.23 7.94 -7.85
N ARG A 337 -27.03 7.06 -8.83
CA ARG A 337 -28.10 6.63 -9.74
C ARG A 337 -29.23 5.97 -8.96
N ASN A 338 -28.90 5.11 -8.00
CA ASN A 338 -29.89 4.46 -7.15
C ASN A 338 -30.62 5.46 -6.26
N GLU A 339 -29.93 6.40 -5.63
CA GLU A 339 -30.53 7.49 -4.84
C GLU A 339 -31.55 8.29 -5.67
N ILE A 340 -31.14 8.75 -6.85
CA ILE A 340 -31.99 9.51 -7.77
C ILE A 340 -33.19 8.69 -8.24
N LEU A 341 -32.98 7.41 -8.54
CA LEU A 341 -34.05 6.51 -8.96
C LEU A 341 -35.09 6.34 -7.84
N ARG A 342 -34.65 6.14 -6.60
CA ARG A 342 -35.52 6.07 -5.42
C ARG A 342 -36.37 7.33 -5.32
N ASP A 343 -35.77 8.51 -5.39
CA ASP A 343 -36.47 9.79 -5.31
C ASP A 343 -37.57 9.96 -6.37
N ILE A 344 -37.32 9.49 -7.60
CA ILE A 344 -38.28 9.58 -8.70
C ILE A 344 -39.43 8.58 -8.53
N LEU A 345 -39.12 7.36 -8.06
CA LEU A 345 -40.08 6.26 -7.98
C LEU A 345 -40.89 6.26 -6.68
N GLU A 346 -40.33 6.68 -5.55
CA GLU A 346 -40.97 6.65 -4.23
C GLU A 346 -42.37 7.29 -4.23
N PRO A 347 -42.62 8.45 -4.88
CA PRO A 347 -43.97 9.02 -4.95
C PRO A 347 -44.94 8.18 -5.78
N LYS A 348 -44.44 7.41 -6.76
CA LYS A 348 -45.20 6.65 -7.75
C LYS A 348 -45.54 5.22 -7.32
N LEU A 349 -44.85 4.71 -6.30
CA LEU A 349 -45.08 3.38 -5.73
C LEU A 349 -46.52 3.19 -5.21
N THR A 350 -47.01 1.96 -5.24
CA THR A 350 -48.32 1.64 -4.67
C THR A 350 -48.30 1.74 -3.15
N ALA A 351 -49.47 1.85 -2.52
CA ALA A 351 -49.56 1.82 -1.07
C ALA A 351 -49.01 0.51 -0.47
N ALA A 352 -49.12 -0.60 -1.19
CA ALA A 352 -48.59 -1.89 -0.76
C ALA A 352 -47.05 -1.91 -0.78
N ASP A 353 -46.45 -1.36 -1.83
CA ASP A 353 -44.99 -1.27 -1.98
C ASP A 353 -44.38 -0.40 -0.88
N LYS A 354 -44.99 0.75 -0.58
CA LYS A 354 -44.54 1.64 0.51
C LYS A 354 -44.59 0.94 1.88
N VAL A 355 -45.67 0.21 2.14
CA VAL A 355 -45.78 -0.60 3.37
C VAL A 355 -44.71 -1.69 3.42
N LEU A 356 -44.35 -2.29 2.29
CA LEU A 356 -43.28 -3.28 2.22
C LEU A 356 -41.90 -2.64 2.49
N ILE A 357 -41.60 -1.48 1.90
CA ILE A 357 -40.35 -0.73 2.16
C ILE A 357 -40.23 -0.40 3.64
N GLU A 358 -41.27 0.17 4.25
CA GLU A 358 -41.26 0.49 5.69
C GLU A 358 -41.08 -0.76 6.56
N LYS A 359 -41.67 -1.89 6.14
CA LYS A 359 -41.46 -3.18 6.82
C LYS A 359 -40.00 -3.66 6.70
N ILE A 360 -39.37 -3.49 5.54
CA ILE A 360 -37.95 -3.84 5.34
C ILE A 360 -37.07 -2.93 6.20
N LYS A 361 -37.28 -1.61 6.16
CA LYS A 361 -36.55 -0.63 6.97
C LYS A 361 -36.65 -0.93 8.47
N ALA A 362 -37.84 -1.29 8.95
CA ALA A 362 -38.10 -1.61 10.36
C ALA A 362 -37.72 -3.05 10.76
N THR A 363 -37.20 -3.87 9.85
CA THR A 363 -36.72 -5.22 10.20
C THR A 363 -35.45 -5.11 11.03
N ASP A 364 -35.28 -5.99 12.02
CA ASP A 364 -34.10 -6.01 12.87
C ASP A 364 -32.82 -6.27 12.05
N ASP A 365 -31.69 -5.64 12.41
CA ASP A 365 -30.40 -5.82 11.73
C ASP A 365 -29.86 -7.26 11.88
N ASP A 366 -30.29 -7.98 12.94
CA ASP A 366 -30.01 -9.40 13.11
C ASP A 366 -30.76 -10.28 12.11
N VAL A 367 -31.80 -9.74 11.44
CA VAL A 367 -32.61 -10.45 10.45
C VAL A 367 -32.27 -10.01 9.02
N LEU A 368 -32.05 -8.71 8.81
CA LEU A 368 -31.59 -8.15 7.55
C LEU A 368 -30.54 -7.08 7.81
N SER A 369 -29.31 -7.28 7.32
CA SER A 369 -28.28 -6.25 7.42
C SER A 369 -28.69 -5.00 6.65
N GLN A 370 -28.03 -3.87 6.92
CA GLN A 370 -28.26 -2.63 6.20
C GLN A 370 -28.12 -2.80 4.69
N TYR A 371 -27.07 -3.49 4.25
CA TYR A 371 -26.85 -3.86 2.85
C TYR A 371 -28.00 -4.70 2.27
N GLU A 372 -28.48 -5.70 3.01
CA GLU A 372 -29.60 -6.55 2.56
C GLU A 372 -30.93 -5.79 2.50
N LYS A 373 -31.17 -4.89 3.45
CA LYS A 373 -32.33 -3.99 3.46
C LYS A 373 -32.32 -3.12 2.20
N GLU A 374 -31.19 -2.49 1.90
CA GLU A 374 -31.04 -1.65 0.70
C GLU A 374 -31.27 -2.45 -0.59
N ASN A 375 -30.69 -3.64 -0.71
CA ASN A 375 -30.90 -4.49 -1.88
C ASN A 375 -32.36 -4.91 -2.04
N LYS A 376 -33.05 -5.28 -0.95
CA LYS A 376 -34.48 -5.63 -1.00
C LYS A 376 -35.35 -4.42 -1.34
N ILE A 377 -35.03 -3.26 -0.80
CA ILE A 377 -35.70 -2.00 -1.14
C ILE A 377 -35.51 -1.70 -2.63
N MET A 378 -34.29 -1.83 -3.17
CA MET A 378 -34.02 -1.69 -4.60
C MET A 378 -34.83 -2.67 -5.46
N GLN A 379 -34.99 -3.93 -5.03
CA GLN A 379 -35.84 -4.90 -5.73
C GLN A 379 -37.30 -4.46 -5.82
N VAL A 380 -37.84 -3.73 -4.83
CA VAL A 380 -39.20 -3.16 -4.90
C VAL A 380 -39.29 -2.13 -6.02
N TYR A 381 -38.30 -1.23 -6.12
CA TYR A 381 -38.23 -0.24 -7.19
C TYR A 381 -38.06 -0.88 -8.58
N TRP A 382 -37.19 -1.89 -8.70
CA TRP A 382 -37.02 -2.65 -9.94
C TRP A 382 -38.31 -3.36 -10.36
N SER A 383 -39.01 -3.97 -9.40
CA SER A 383 -40.30 -4.63 -9.66
C SER A 383 -41.38 -3.65 -10.12
N TYR A 384 -41.37 -2.41 -9.60
CA TYR A 384 -42.28 -1.36 -10.07
C TYR A 384 -41.97 -0.97 -11.53
N LEU A 385 -40.69 -0.82 -11.87
CA LEU A 385 -40.27 -0.53 -13.25
C LEU A 385 -40.73 -1.62 -14.20
N ASP A 386 -40.62 -2.90 -13.84
CA ASP A 386 -41.07 -4.02 -14.67
C ASP A 386 -42.58 -4.03 -14.96
N TYR A 387 -43.39 -3.34 -14.13
CA TYR A 387 -44.85 -3.30 -14.26
C TYR A 387 -45.34 -2.18 -15.19
N ILE A 388 -44.61 -1.07 -15.28
CA ILE A 388 -45.00 0.10 -16.08
C ILE A 388 -44.66 -0.08 -17.55
N SER A 389 -45.21 0.77 -18.42
CA SER A 389 -44.96 0.68 -19.86
C SER A 389 -43.51 1.03 -20.21
N TYR A 390 -43.00 0.47 -21.31
CA TYR A 390 -41.65 0.78 -21.80
C TYR A 390 -41.41 2.28 -21.99
N ASP A 391 -42.38 2.99 -22.59
CA ASP A 391 -42.30 4.45 -22.80
C ASP A 391 -42.20 5.22 -21.47
N GLU A 392 -42.90 4.77 -20.42
CA GLU A 392 -42.80 5.37 -19.08
C GLU A 392 -41.47 5.04 -18.40
N GLN A 393 -40.92 3.83 -18.60
CA GLN A 393 -39.58 3.48 -18.13
C GLN A 393 -38.53 4.38 -18.78
N GLU A 394 -38.61 4.57 -20.10
CA GLU A 394 -37.70 5.44 -20.86
C GLU A 394 -37.72 6.87 -20.31
N LEU A 395 -38.91 7.44 -20.06
CA LEU A 395 -39.05 8.77 -19.44
C LEU A 395 -38.45 8.86 -18.04
N ILE A 396 -38.51 7.79 -17.25
CA ILE A 396 -37.91 7.75 -15.91
C ILE A 396 -36.40 7.68 -16.03
N TRP A 397 -35.88 6.86 -16.93
CA TRP A 397 -34.45 6.75 -17.17
C TRP A 397 -33.86 8.06 -17.71
N ASP A 398 -34.55 8.75 -18.62
CA ASP A 398 -34.14 10.09 -19.07
C ASP A 398 -34.03 11.08 -17.90
N GLN A 399 -34.98 11.04 -16.95
CA GLN A 399 -34.93 11.90 -15.75
C GLN A 399 -33.81 11.50 -14.78
N VAL A 400 -33.58 10.21 -14.59
CA VAL A 400 -32.49 9.70 -13.76
C VAL A 400 -31.17 10.17 -14.35
N GLU A 401 -30.97 10.00 -15.65
CA GLU A 401 -29.74 10.38 -16.34
C GLU A 401 -29.52 11.90 -16.37
N GLU A 402 -30.58 12.70 -16.57
CA GLU A 402 -30.47 14.17 -16.49
C GLU A 402 -30.05 14.63 -15.10
N ARG A 403 -30.65 14.07 -14.04
CA ARG A 403 -30.31 14.42 -12.65
C ARG A 403 -28.93 13.90 -12.26
N LEU A 404 -28.55 12.70 -12.70
CA LEU A 404 -27.23 12.14 -12.45
C LEU A 404 -26.16 13.02 -13.09
N GLN A 405 -26.37 13.45 -14.35
CA GLN A 405 -25.47 14.42 -15.00
C GLN A 405 -25.32 15.72 -14.22
N GLN A 406 -26.42 16.27 -13.69
CA GLN A 406 -26.38 17.48 -12.86
C GLN A 406 -25.61 17.23 -11.56
N LYS A 407 -25.82 16.07 -10.92
CA LYS A 407 -25.16 15.70 -9.68
C LYS A 407 -23.66 15.51 -9.86
N LEU A 408 -23.24 14.80 -10.92
CA LEU A 408 -21.82 14.54 -11.18
C LEU A 408 -21.06 15.82 -11.55
N LYS A 409 -21.73 16.87 -12.05
CA LYS A 409 -21.13 18.20 -12.30
C LYS A 409 -20.78 18.95 -11.00
N GLU A 410 -21.25 18.50 -9.84
CA GLU A 410 -20.87 19.07 -8.54
C GLU A 410 -19.46 18.66 -8.09
N PHE A 411 -18.89 17.62 -8.70
CA PHE A 411 -17.59 17.08 -8.31
C PHE A 411 -16.51 17.40 -9.34
N GLU A 412 -15.38 17.90 -8.85
CA GLU A 412 -14.19 18.14 -9.66
C GLU A 412 -13.41 16.86 -9.93
N TYR A 413 -13.31 16.00 -8.90
CA TYR A 413 -12.63 14.71 -8.94
C TYR A 413 -13.55 13.58 -8.49
N PHE A 414 -13.28 12.37 -8.97
CA PHE A 414 -14.07 11.15 -8.68
C PHE A 414 -13.29 10.08 -7.93
N GLU A 415 -12.04 10.33 -7.62
CA GLU A 415 -11.17 9.44 -6.85
C GLU A 415 -10.29 10.28 -5.93
N PHE A 416 -10.11 9.79 -4.70
CA PHE A 416 -9.40 10.49 -3.65
C PHE A 416 -8.56 9.52 -2.85
N THR A 417 -7.34 9.93 -2.49
CA THR A 417 -6.51 9.23 -1.51
C THR A 417 -6.90 9.75 -0.14
N ILE A 418 -7.44 8.86 0.69
CA ILE A 418 -7.66 9.13 2.12
C ILE A 418 -6.39 8.80 2.88
N ILE A 419 -6.03 9.63 3.85
CA ILE A 419 -4.78 9.56 4.60
C ILE A 419 -5.11 9.56 6.09
N ASN A 420 -4.59 8.58 6.84
CA ASN A 420 -4.72 8.48 8.29
C ASN A 420 -3.34 8.55 8.93
N LYS A 421 -3.13 9.50 9.83
CA LYS A 421 -1.88 9.71 10.56
C LYS A 421 -1.96 9.11 11.96
N ILE A 422 -1.02 8.23 12.27
CA ILE A 422 -0.85 7.57 13.57
C ILE A 422 0.53 7.97 14.10
N GLY A 423 0.57 8.73 15.19
CA GLY A 423 1.81 9.03 15.89
C GLY A 423 2.31 7.83 16.68
N VAL A 424 3.62 7.59 16.66
CA VAL A 424 4.27 6.48 17.35
C VAL A 424 5.54 6.95 18.07
N SER A 425 5.74 6.47 19.30
CA SER A 425 6.94 6.76 20.09
C SER A 425 7.13 5.71 21.19
N GLY A 426 8.05 4.76 20.99
CA GLY A 426 8.16 3.59 21.85
C GLY A 426 6.86 2.79 21.82
N SER A 427 6.29 2.50 23.00
CA SER A 427 4.98 1.84 23.12
C SER A 427 3.77 2.75 22.86
N ASP A 428 3.95 4.07 22.81
CA ASP A 428 2.84 5.00 22.61
C ASP A 428 2.38 4.99 21.14
N ILE A 429 1.08 4.78 20.93
CA ILE A 429 0.42 4.79 19.62
C ILE A 429 -0.82 5.68 19.72
N ASN A 430 -0.89 6.73 18.90
CA ASN A 430 -1.95 7.72 18.94
C ASN A 430 -2.49 8.04 17.54
N VAL A 431 -3.79 7.86 17.30
CA VAL A 431 -4.43 8.26 16.04
C VAL A 431 -4.67 9.78 16.07
N GLN A 432 -3.99 10.52 15.19
CA GLN A 432 -3.85 11.98 15.31
C GLN A 432 -4.77 12.77 14.38
N ALA A 433 -4.79 12.41 13.09
CA ALA A 433 -5.44 13.20 12.06
C ALA A 433 -5.80 12.34 10.86
N ASN A 434 -6.75 12.82 10.07
CA ASN A 434 -7.11 12.28 8.78
C ASN A 434 -7.17 13.40 7.74
N GLY A 435 -6.83 13.09 6.50
CA GLY A 435 -6.84 14.02 5.39
C GLY A 435 -7.24 13.32 4.10
N LYS A 436 -7.37 14.12 3.04
CA LYS A 436 -7.67 13.61 1.71
C LYS A 436 -7.09 14.51 0.63
N VAL A 437 -6.70 13.90 -0.48
CA VAL A 437 -6.28 14.61 -1.69
C VAL A 437 -6.86 13.92 -2.93
N PRO A 438 -7.14 14.64 -4.02
CA PRO A 438 -7.56 14.03 -5.28
C PRO A 438 -6.54 13.03 -5.84
N GLY A 439 -7.04 11.97 -6.50
CA GLY A 439 -6.24 10.94 -7.15
C GLY A 439 -5.88 9.76 -6.25
N HIS A 440 -5.12 8.82 -6.80
CA HIS A 440 -4.54 7.66 -6.11
C HIS A 440 -3.01 7.76 -6.11
N ILE A 441 -2.37 7.12 -5.13
CA ILE A 441 -0.92 6.96 -5.09
C ILE A 441 -0.51 5.62 -5.71
N ILE A 442 0.73 5.52 -6.20
CA ILE A 442 1.25 4.25 -6.74
C ILE A 442 1.80 3.33 -5.64
N ASN A 443 2.50 3.89 -4.63
CA ASN A 443 3.11 3.14 -3.53
C ASN A 443 3.60 4.09 -2.41
N GLN A 444 4.28 3.57 -1.38
CA GLN A 444 4.73 4.39 -0.24
C GLN A 444 5.72 5.50 -0.59
N PHE A 445 6.40 5.45 -1.74
CA PHE A 445 7.32 6.52 -2.14
C PHE A 445 6.63 7.70 -2.79
N SER A 446 5.33 7.58 -3.03
CA SER A 446 4.49 8.71 -3.33
C SER A 446 4.20 9.55 -2.09
N LEU A 447 4.72 9.14 -0.92
CA LEU A 447 4.65 9.89 0.32
C LEU A 447 6.04 10.18 0.89
N ASP A 448 6.14 11.31 1.58
CA ASP A 448 7.26 11.66 2.44
C ASP A 448 6.78 12.64 3.53
N GLU A 449 7.38 12.60 4.72
CA GLU A 449 7.18 13.61 5.77
C GLU A 449 8.48 14.37 6.03
N ASP A 450 8.43 15.70 5.90
CA ASP A 450 9.47 16.54 6.50
C ASP A 450 9.29 16.54 8.02
N VAL A 451 10.04 15.68 8.69
CA VAL A 451 9.96 15.46 10.14
C VAL A 451 10.20 16.75 10.94
N GLN A 452 10.93 17.74 10.39
CA GLN A 452 11.20 18.99 11.10
C GLN A 452 9.98 19.91 11.15
N SER A 453 9.25 20.02 10.03
CA SER A 453 8.06 20.87 9.91
C SER A 453 6.75 20.13 10.20
N GLY A 454 6.76 18.79 10.14
CA GLY A 454 5.59 17.93 10.22
C GLY A 454 4.71 17.97 8.97
N VAL A 455 5.26 18.46 7.84
CA VAL A 455 4.54 18.55 6.55
C VAL A 455 4.61 17.21 5.83
N LEU A 456 3.44 16.65 5.50
CA LEU A 456 3.33 15.50 4.61
C LEU A 456 3.34 15.97 3.16
N ARG A 457 4.06 15.26 2.29
CA ARG A 457 4.23 15.54 0.86
C ARG A 457 3.74 14.32 0.12
N ILE A 458 2.86 14.51 -0.86
CA ILE A 458 2.19 13.40 -1.55
C ILE A 458 2.07 13.66 -3.05
N ALA A 459 2.33 12.65 -3.88
CA ALA A 459 2.16 12.68 -5.32
C ALA A 459 1.07 11.70 -5.76
N THR A 460 0.09 12.15 -6.53
CA THR A 460 -1.07 11.33 -6.94
C THR A 460 -1.29 11.37 -8.45
N THR A 461 -1.93 10.32 -8.97
CA THR A 461 -2.49 10.27 -10.32
C THR A 461 -4.00 10.35 -10.21
N VAL A 462 -4.65 11.19 -11.01
CA VAL A 462 -6.10 11.12 -11.25
C VAL A 462 -6.31 10.34 -12.54
N SER A 463 -6.93 9.17 -12.43
CA SER A 463 -7.13 8.25 -13.55
C SER A 463 -7.96 8.89 -14.67
N SER A 464 -7.62 8.54 -15.91
CA SER A 464 -8.53 8.84 -17.02
C SER A 464 -9.81 8.05 -16.85
N ARG A 465 -10.94 8.76 -16.75
CA ARG A 465 -12.25 8.13 -16.59
C ARG A 465 -13.11 8.40 -17.82
N TRP A 466 -13.59 7.31 -18.41
CA TRP A 466 -14.70 7.37 -19.34
C TRP A 466 -16.00 7.39 -18.53
N SER A 467 -16.47 8.58 -18.14
CA SER A 467 -17.87 8.73 -17.77
C SER A 467 -18.69 8.77 -19.06
N ARG A 468 -19.76 7.96 -19.15
CA ARG A 468 -20.73 8.06 -20.26
C ARG A 468 -21.45 9.41 -20.30
N PHE A 469 -21.31 10.21 -19.25
CA PHE A 469 -22.15 11.38 -18.95
C PHE A 469 -21.35 12.65 -18.59
N GLY A 470 -20.02 12.54 -18.46
CA GLY A 470 -19.15 13.71 -18.35
C GLY A 470 -19.03 14.42 -19.70
N GLU A 471 -19.22 15.74 -19.75
CA GLU A 471 -18.91 16.57 -20.93
C GLU A 471 -17.39 16.56 -21.25
N ARG A 472 -16.57 16.07 -20.32
CA ARG A 472 -15.12 15.86 -20.46
C ARG A 472 -14.80 14.39 -20.27
N SER A 473 -14.13 13.79 -21.25
CA SER A 473 -13.20 12.71 -20.95
C SER A 473 -12.09 13.34 -20.10
N TRP A 474 -12.00 12.96 -18.83
CA TRP A 474 -10.85 13.37 -18.03
C TRP A 474 -9.66 12.59 -18.56
N GLU A 475 -8.70 13.32 -19.11
CA GLU A 475 -7.39 12.77 -19.37
C GLU A 475 -6.71 12.54 -18.01
N SER A 476 -5.87 11.52 -17.94
CA SER A 476 -5.12 11.25 -16.70
C SER A 476 -4.27 12.48 -16.37
N ILE A 477 -4.24 12.91 -15.11
CA ILE A 477 -3.35 14.00 -14.67
C ILE A 477 -2.60 13.58 -13.42
N ASN A 478 -1.46 14.20 -13.19
CA ASN A 478 -0.63 13.93 -12.02
C ASN A 478 -0.56 15.19 -11.17
N ASN A 479 -0.63 15.02 -9.85
CA ASN A 479 -0.68 16.12 -8.90
C ASN A 479 0.34 15.91 -7.78
N VAL A 480 0.77 17.00 -7.16
CA VAL A 480 1.60 16.99 -5.96
C VAL A 480 0.98 17.91 -4.94
N TYR A 481 0.79 17.42 -3.71
CA TYR A 481 0.23 18.17 -2.61
C TYR A 481 1.17 18.16 -1.41
N THR A 482 1.05 19.21 -0.60
CA THR A 482 1.63 19.28 0.74
C THR A 482 0.51 19.49 1.75
N LEU A 483 0.62 18.83 2.89
CA LEU A 483 -0.37 18.87 3.96
C LEU A 483 0.30 19.24 5.27
N ASP A 484 -0.37 20.06 6.08
CA ASP A 484 0.09 20.38 7.42
C ASP A 484 0.02 19.18 8.39
N ALA A 485 0.47 19.37 9.63
CA ALA A 485 0.47 18.31 10.64
C ALA A 485 -0.93 17.75 10.98
N ASN A 486 -2.01 18.48 10.67
CA ASN A 486 -3.40 18.03 10.83
C ASN A 486 -3.98 17.48 9.52
N LEU A 487 -3.13 17.26 8.51
CA LEU A 487 -3.48 16.80 7.17
C LEU A 487 -4.44 17.73 6.41
N ASN A 488 -4.36 19.04 6.64
CA ASN A 488 -5.00 20.02 5.75
C ASN A 488 -4.07 20.34 4.59
N VAL A 489 -4.60 20.37 3.36
CA VAL A 489 -3.83 20.80 2.17
C VAL A 489 -3.38 22.26 2.35
N ILE A 490 -2.08 22.51 2.17
CA ILE A 490 -1.46 23.85 2.26
C ILE A 490 -0.75 24.28 0.98
N GLY A 491 -0.51 23.36 0.05
CA GLY A 491 0.04 23.63 -1.27
C GLY A 491 -0.35 22.54 -2.26
N GLU A 492 -0.47 22.91 -3.52
CA GLU A 492 -0.92 22.06 -4.62
C GLU A 492 -0.17 22.43 -5.91
N LEU A 493 0.19 21.41 -6.69
CA LEU A 493 0.67 21.52 -8.07
C LEU A 493 -0.08 20.45 -8.87
N GLU A 494 -1.07 20.87 -9.64
CA GLU A 494 -1.99 19.98 -10.34
C GLU A 494 -1.81 20.01 -11.85
N GLY A 495 -2.28 18.97 -12.54
CA GLY A 495 -2.32 18.95 -14.01
C GLY A 495 -0.97 18.65 -14.67
N LEU A 496 -0.05 17.98 -13.98
CA LEU A 496 1.23 17.57 -14.53
C LEU A 496 1.05 16.38 -15.49
N ALA A 497 1.77 16.44 -16.63
CA ALA A 497 1.81 15.38 -17.63
C ALA A 497 0.41 14.86 -18.03
N GLU A 498 -0.41 15.71 -18.62
CA GLU A 498 -1.75 15.33 -19.11
C GLU A 498 -1.67 14.08 -19.99
N THR A 499 -2.60 13.14 -19.78
CA THR A 499 -2.70 11.80 -20.37
C THR A 499 -1.72 10.74 -19.86
N GLU A 500 -0.86 11.08 -18.91
CA GLU A 500 0.15 10.17 -18.36
C GLU A 500 -0.17 9.79 -16.90
N GLN A 501 0.47 8.73 -16.41
CA GLN A 501 0.36 8.28 -15.01
C GLN A 501 1.73 8.25 -14.37
N ILE A 502 1.80 8.45 -13.06
CA ILE A 502 3.03 8.28 -12.28
C ILE A 502 3.48 6.81 -12.33
N TYR A 503 4.75 6.60 -12.63
CA TYR A 503 5.41 5.30 -12.61
C TYR A 503 6.44 5.18 -11.48
N SER A 504 7.02 6.31 -11.06
CA SER A 504 7.96 6.36 -9.94
C SER A 504 8.03 7.76 -9.34
N THR A 505 8.22 7.83 -8.02
CA THR A 505 8.42 9.08 -7.29
C THR A 505 9.56 8.92 -6.31
N ARG A 506 10.27 10.02 -6.07
CA ARG A 506 11.38 10.06 -5.13
C ARG A 506 11.52 11.43 -4.47
N PHE A 507 11.25 11.50 -3.19
CA PHE A 507 11.50 12.70 -2.39
C PHE A 507 12.95 12.72 -1.92
N MET A 508 13.63 13.87 -2.03
CA MET A 508 14.99 14.07 -1.51
C MET A 508 15.15 15.49 -1.04
N GLY A 509 15.44 15.68 0.25
CA GLY A 509 15.54 17.02 0.82
C GLY A 509 14.27 17.80 0.53
N ASP A 510 14.39 18.93 -0.15
CA ASP A 510 13.31 19.82 -0.57
C ASP A 510 12.87 19.63 -2.03
N LYS A 511 13.13 18.45 -2.62
CA LYS A 511 12.78 18.13 -4.01
C LYS A 511 11.95 16.85 -4.12
N LEU A 512 11.15 16.77 -5.17
CA LEU A 512 10.53 15.55 -5.66
C LEU A 512 11.00 15.30 -7.09
N TYR A 513 11.50 14.08 -7.34
CA TYR A 513 11.74 13.55 -8.67
C TYR A 513 10.61 12.61 -9.04
N MET A 514 10.00 12.81 -10.19
CA MET A 514 8.81 12.07 -10.59
C MET A 514 8.93 11.65 -12.05
N VAL A 515 8.54 10.41 -12.32
CA VAL A 515 8.54 9.80 -13.65
C VAL A 515 7.10 9.48 -14.01
N THR A 516 6.67 9.91 -15.19
CA THR A 516 5.35 9.60 -15.74
C THR A 516 5.49 8.87 -17.07
N PHE A 517 4.50 8.11 -17.50
CA PHE A 517 4.62 7.42 -18.78
C PHE A 517 3.30 7.25 -19.53
N ARG A 518 3.39 7.46 -20.85
CA ARG A 518 2.41 6.97 -21.84
C ARG A 518 3.10 6.31 -23.04
N GLN A 519 4.13 6.96 -23.60
CA GLN A 519 4.94 6.47 -24.73
C GLN A 519 6.43 6.90 -24.63
N VAL A 520 6.68 8.09 -24.09
CA VAL A 520 7.99 8.66 -23.73
C VAL A 520 7.84 9.21 -22.31
N ASP A 521 8.84 9.01 -21.45
CA ASP A 521 8.82 9.40 -20.04
C ASP A 521 9.40 10.81 -19.85
N PRO A 522 8.66 11.78 -19.29
CA PRO A 522 9.24 12.94 -18.67
C PRO A 522 9.68 12.64 -17.23
N PHE A 523 10.98 12.73 -16.99
CA PHE A 523 11.56 12.85 -15.65
C PHE A 523 11.43 14.30 -15.18
N PHE A 524 10.57 14.55 -14.19
CA PHE A 524 10.33 15.86 -13.59
C PHE A 524 11.19 16.11 -12.36
N VAL A 525 11.58 17.37 -12.17
CA VAL A 525 12.16 17.89 -10.93
C VAL A 525 11.22 18.95 -10.36
N ILE A 526 10.71 18.72 -9.14
CA ILE A 526 9.70 19.55 -8.48
C ILE A 526 10.27 20.13 -7.19
N ASP A 527 10.11 21.44 -6.99
CA ASP A 527 10.49 22.15 -5.77
C ASP A 527 9.44 22.03 -4.68
N LEU A 528 9.90 21.67 -3.47
CA LEU A 528 9.13 21.54 -2.25
C LEU A 528 9.74 22.36 -1.10
N SER A 529 10.62 23.32 -1.41
CA SER A 529 11.32 24.16 -0.44
C SER A 529 10.39 25.07 0.37
N ASP A 530 9.35 25.62 -0.26
CA ASP A 530 8.21 26.24 0.42
C ASP A 530 6.98 25.35 0.21
N PRO A 531 6.43 24.73 1.29
CA PRO A 531 5.30 23.83 1.16
C PRO A 531 4.02 24.55 0.69
N ARG A 532 3.96 25.88 0.66
CA ARG A 532 2.79 26.62 0.13
C ARG A 532 2.94 27.04 -1.33
N ASP A 533 4.08 26.73 -1.95
CA ASP A 533 4.48 27.27 -3.24
C ASP A 533 5.28 26.22 -4.02
N ILE A 534 4.61 25.11 -4.31
CA ILE A 534 5.14 23.96 -5.05
C ILE A 534 5.30 24.33 -6.53
N ARG A 535 6.45 24.00 -7.14
CA ARG A 535 6.73 24.38 -8.53
C ARG A 535 7.50 23.31 -9.29
N GLU A 536 7.13 23.11 -10.55
CA GLU A 536 8.00 22.41 -11.50
C GLU A 536 9.24 23.26 -11.79
N LEU A 537 10.43 22.66 -11.65
CA LEU A 537 11.71 23.30 -11.96
C LEU A 537 12.19 22.97 -13.37
N GLY A 538 12.05 21.71 -13.78
CA GLY A 538 12.45 21.23 -15.11
C GLY A 538 11.96 19.82 -15.41
N GLU A 539 11.98 19.48 -16.69
CA GLU A 539 11.62 18.15 -17.23
C GLU A 539 12.73 17.63 -18.17
N LEU A 540 12.91 16.31 -18.20
CA LEU A 540 13.75 15.60 -19.18
C LEU A 540 12.93 14.50 -19.85
N LYS A 541 12.70 14.62 -21.16
CA LYS A 541 11.99 13.61 -21.95
C LYS A 541 12.96 12.60 -22.56
N ILE A 542 12.81 11.33 -22.18
CA ILE A 542 13.63 10.23 -22.67
C ILE A 542 12.78 9.01 -23.03
N PRO A 543 13.19 8.21 -24.04
CA PRO A 543 12.54 6.93 -24.30
C PRO A 543 12.75 5.94 -23.14
N GLY A 544 11.78 5.04 -22.98
CA GLY A 544 11.68 4.16 -21.83
C GLY A 544 10.98 4.83 -20.65
N PHE A 545 10.98 4.16 -19.50
CA PHE A 545 10.52 4.72 -18.23
C PHE A 545 11.29 4.10 -17.06
N SER A 546 11.43 4.84 -15.96
CA SER A 546 11.91 4.29 -14.68
C SER A 546 10.74 3.85 -13.81
N ARG A 547 10.83 2.67 -13.19
CA ARG A 547 9.89 2.19 -12.17
C ARG A 547 10.41 2.41 -10.76
N TYR A 548 11.72 2.37 -10.60
CA TYR A 548 12.39 2.61 -9.33
C TYR A 548 13.42 3.73 -9.49
N LEU A 549 13.37 4.71 -8.59
CA LEU A 549 14.32 5.82 -8.51
C LEU A 549 15.12 5.71 -7.20
N HIS A 550 16.45 5.68 -7.32
CA HIS A 550 17.38 5.60 -6.21
C HIS A 550 18.41 6.75 -6.28
N PRO A 551 18.59 7.58 -5.25
CA PRO A 551 19.61 8.61 -5.20
C PRO A 551 20.99 8.00 -5.15
N TYR A 552 21.83 8.42 -6.09
CA TYR A 552 23.26 8.17 -6.01
C TYR A 552 23.92 9.17 -5.05
N ASP A 553 23.52 10.45 -5.12
CA ASP A 553 23.83 11.51 -4.16
C ASP A 553 22.86 12.69 -4.32
N GLU A 554 23.11 13.81 -3.61
CA GLU A 554 22.27 15.01 -3.63
C GLU A 554 21.97 15.56 -5.04
N ASN A 555 22.83 15.26 -6.03
CA ASN A 555 22.73 15.81 -7.39
C ASN A 555 22.60 14.73 -8.47
N THR A 556 22.42 13.46 -8.10
CA THR A 556 22.45 12.35 -9.06
C THR A 556 21.43 11.27 -8.69
N ILE A 557 20.58 10.87 -9.64
CA ILE A 557 19.54 9.84 -9.46
C ILE A 557 19.79 8.64 -10.39
N ILE A 558 19.70 7.44 -9.85
CA ILE A 558 19.65 6.16 -10.58
C ILE A 558 18.19 5.87 -10.89
N GLY A 559 17.86 5.63 -12.15
CA GLY A 559 16.56 5.10 -12.58
C GLY A 559 16.68 3.66 -13.06
N ILE A 560 15.85 2.77 -12.55
CA ILE A 560 15.73 1.37 -13.00
C ILE A 560 14.35 1.16 -13.59
N GLY A 561 14.30 0.65 -14.82
CA GLY A 561 13.05 0.45 -15.52
C GLY A 561 13.23 -0.25 -16.85
N GLN A 562 12.47 0.19 -17.85
CA GLN A 562 12.48 -0.43 -19.18
C GLN A 562 12.82 0.62 -20.24
N ASP A 563 13.72 0.29 -21.15
CA ASP A 563 13.97 1.09 -22.34
C ASP A 563 12.84 0.87 -23.34
N ALA A 564 12.57 1.88 -24.17
CA ALA A 564 11.54 1.78 -25.20
C ALA A 564 11.90 2.57 -26.46
N THR A 565 11.30 2.17 -27.57
CA THR A 565 11.30 2.99 -28.79
C THR A 565 10.41 4.23 -28.62
N GLU A 566 10.54 5.22 -29.51
CA GLU A 566 9.63 6.40 -29.56
C GLU A 566 8.15 6.02 -29.73
N THR A 567 7.85 4.79 -30.17
CA THR A 567 6.49 4.27 -30.28
C THR A 567 5.97 3.58 -29.02
N GLY A 568 6.73 3.61 -27.92
CA GLY A 568 6.39 3.00 -26.63
C GLY A 568 6.67 1.49 -26.53
N ARG A 569 7.23 0.85 -27.58
CA ARG A 569 7.59 -0.57 -27.52
C ARG A 569 8.84 -0.78 -26.68
N THR A 570 8.73 -1.61 -25.63
CA THR A 570 9.85 -1.97 -24.74
C THR A 570 10.95 -2.77 -25.45
N THR A 571 12.20 -2.44 -25.13
CA THR A 571 13.42 -2.96 -25.76
C THR A 571 14.35 -3.70 -24.82
N GLY A 572 14.19 -3.55 -23.49
CA GLY A 572 14.93 -4.28 -22.47
C GLY A 572 15.03 -3.51 -21.15
N LEU A 573 15.60 -4.16 -20.14
CA LEU A 573 15.89 -3.54 -18.84
C LEU A 573 16.83 -2.35 -19.04
N LYS A 574 16.50 -1.21 -18.43
CA LYS A 574 17.25 0.04 -18.49
C LYS A 574 17.71 0.47 -17.11
N ILE A 575 18.95 0.91 -17.02
CA ILE A 575 19.49 1.66 -15.88
C ILE A 575 19.99 3.00 -16.39
N SER A 576 19.60 4.10 -15.75
CA SER A 576 19.94 5.47 -16.15
C SER A 576 20.54 6.25 -14.97
N LEU A 577 21.53 7.10 -15.23
CA LEU A 577 22.01 8.10 -14.28
C LEU A 577 21.54 9.49 -14.74
N PHE A 578 20.82 10.19 -13.86
CA PHE A 578 20.31 11.53 -14.08
C PHE A 578 21.10 12.54 -13.24
N ASP A 579 21.78 13.50 -13.89
CA ASP A 579 22.36 14.66 -13.23
C ASP A 579 21.27 15.72 -13.03
N VAL A 580 21.08 16.11 -11.77
CA VAL A 580 20.11 17.09 -11.31
C VAL A 580 20.77 18.26 -10.59
N SER A 581 22.08 18.46 -10.77
CA SER A 581 22.80 19.63 -10.23
C SER A 581 22.31 20.99 -10.78
N ASP A 582 21.72 20.99 -11.98
CA ASP A 582 20.90 22.08 -12.50
C ASP A 582 19.44 21.59 -12.61
N PHE A 583 18.67 21.85 -11.56
CA PHE A 583 17.27 21.40 -11.46
C PHE A 583 16.38 21.86 -12.61
N SER A 584 16.75 22.94 -13.31
CA SER A 584 15.99 23.46 -14.45
C SER A 584 16.30 22.74 -15.77
N ASN A 585 17.35 21.92 -15.79
CA ASN A 585 17.84 21.23 -16.97
C ASN A 585 18.45 19.87 -16.60
N PRO A 586 17.63 18.93 -16.06
CA PRO A 586 18.08 17.58 -15.73
C PRO A 586 18.58 16.83 -16.98
N LYS A 587 19.57 15.96 -16.83
CA LYS A 587 20.20 15.24 -17.95
C LYS A 587 20.46 13.78 -17.65
N GLU A 588 20.18 12.90 -18.61
CA GLU A 588 20.66 11.51 -18.60
C GLU A 588 22.14 11.52 -18.99
N ILE A 589 23.04 11.28 -18.03
CA ILE A 589 24.49 11.35 -18.21
C ILE A 589 25.13 10.00 -18.52
N ALA A 590 24.51 8.89 -18.09
CA ALA A 590 24.90 7.54 -18.46
C ALA A 590 23.67 6.63 -18.52
N LYS A 591 23.75 5.57 -19.33
CA LYS A 591 22.74 4.51 -19.34
C LYS A 591 23.31 3.15 -19.72
N TYR A 592 22.67 2.12 -19.20
CA TYR A 592 22.83 0.72 -19.60
C TYR A 592 21.48 0.19 -20.08
N VAL A 593 21.47 -0.57 -21.16
CA VAL A 593 20.28 -1.28 -21.68
C VAL A 593 20.67 -2.73 -21.91
N SER A 594 19.88 -3.66 -21.39
CA SER A 594 20.15 -5.09 -21.59
C SER A 594 19.98 -5.50 -23.06
N ASP A 595 20.74 -6.51 -23.48
CA ASP A 595 20.67 -7.07 -24.84
C ASP A 595 19.39 -7.92 -25.09
N ASP A 596 18.55 -8.14 -24.07
CA ASP A 596 17.31 -8.89 -24.18
C ASP A 596 16.10 -8.03 -23.86
N ARG A 597 15.13 -8.01 -24.77
CA ARG A 597 13.87 -7.32 -24.54
C ARG A 597 12.98 -7.98 -23.51
N TYR A 598 13.29 -9.21 -23.13
CA TYR A 598 12.59 -9.99 -22.11
C TYR A 598 13.36 -10.04 -20.78
N THR A 599 14.44 -9.26 -20.65
CA THR A 599 15.07 -9.06 -19.34
C THR A 599 14.12 -8.31 -18.42
N ASP A 600 13.91 -8.87 -17.24
CA ASP A 600 13.18 -8.23 -16.16
C ASP A 600 14.00 -8.33 -14.86
N SER A 601 13.62 -7.53 -13.87
CA SER A 601 14.30 -7.40 -12.58
C SER A 601 13.28 -7.07 -11.50
N SER A 602 13.31 -7.82 -10.40
CA SER A 602 12.51 -7.51 -9.21
C SER A 602 12.87 -6.15 -8.61
N ALA A 603 14.09 -5.63 -8.85
CA ALA A 603 14.52 -4.31 -8.38
C ALA A 603 13.70 -3.13 -8.93
N MET A 604 12.87 -3.35 -9.96
CA MET A 604 11.92 -2.35 -10.45
C MET A 604 10.70 -2.15 -9.54
N TYR A 605 10.41 -3.13 -8.69
CA TYR A 605 9.17 -3.19 -7.89
C TYR A 605 9.46 -3.41 -6.40
N GLU A 606 10.59 -4.02 -6.07
CA GLU A 606 11.03 -4.36 -4.71
C GLU A 606 12.45 -3.85 -4.51
N HIS A 607 12.68 -3.01 -3.51
CA HIS A 607 13.99 -2.40 -3.28
C HIS A 607 14.95 -3.14 -2.44
N LYS A 608 14.44 -4.02 -1.60
CA LYS A 608 15.30 -4.86 -0.78
C LYS A 608 16.12 -5.75 -1.72
N ALA A 609 15.64 -5.97 -2.94
CA ALA A 609 16.36 -6.61 -4.03
C ALA A 609 17.48 -5.76 -4.69
N PHE A 610 17.51 -4.44 -4.47
CA PHE A 610 18.52 -3.54 -5.03
C PHE A 610 19.65 -3.27 -4.04
N LEU A 611 20.88 -3.62 -4.42
CA LEU A 611 22.09 -3.28 -3.65
C LEU A 611 22.84 -2.13 -4.33
N PHE A 612 23.19 -1.11 -3.55
CA PHE A 612 24.01 0.01 -3.99
C PHE A 612 24.99 0.45 -2.91
N SER A 613 26.25 0.67 -3.29
CA SER A 613 27.27 1.29 -2.45
C SER A 613 28.07 2.27 -3.29
N LYS A 614 27.96 3.56 -2.95
CA LYS A 614 28.71 4.62 -3.60
C LYS A 614 30.21 4.48 -3.35
N GLU A 615 30.61 4.17 -2.11
CA GLU A 615 32.01 4.06 -1.70
C GLU A 615 32.74 2.93 -2.42
N LYS A 616 32.05 1.80 -2.66
CA LYS A 616 32.59 0.67 -3.42
C LYS A 616 32.35 0.77 -4.92
N GLU A 617 31.73 1.85 -5.39
CA GLU A 617 31.29 2.00 -6.79
C GLU A 617 30.48 0.78 -7.26
N LEU A 618 29.62 0.22 -6.41
CA LEU A 618 28.95 -1.06 -6.61
C LEU A 618 27.44 -0.88 -6.77
N MET A 619 26.87 -1.55 -7.77
CA MET A 619 25.43 -1.75 -7.88
C MET A 619 25.15 -3.19 -8.32
N VAL A 620 24.22 -3.85 -7.64
CA VAL A 620 23.81 -5.22 -7.97
C VAL A 620 22.29 -5.28 -8.08
N ILE A 621 21.82 -5.87 -9.17
CA ILE A 621 20.39 -6.09 -9.42
C ILE A 621 20.13 -7.53 -9.83
N PRO A 622 19.10 -8.18 -9.28
CA PRO A 622 18.66 -9.48 -9.76
C PRO A 622 18.09 -9.33 -11.17
N ILE A 623 18.32 -10.34 -12.00
CA ILE A 623 17.80 -10.40 -13.35
C ILE A 623 17.27 -11.78 -13.67
N TYR A 624 16.25 -11.80 -14.52
CA TYR A 624 15.81 -13.01 -15.18
C TYR A 624 15.35 -12.70 -16.60
N SER A 625 15.41 -13.70 -17.47
CA SER A 625 14.76 -13.67 -18.78
C SER A 625 14.23 -15.04 -19.14
N TYR A 626 13.09 -15.03 -19.83
CA TYR A 626 12.47 -16.23 -20.34
C TYR A 626 13.10 -16.64 -21.66
N GLY A 627 13.47 -17.92 -21.76
CA GLY A 627 13.89 -18.49 -23.02
C GLY A 627 12.78 -18.39 -24.07
N TRP A 628 13.13 -18.01 -25.29
CA TRP A 628 12.15 -17.83 -26.38
C TRP A 628 12.70 -18.36 -27.70
N VAL A 629 11.79 -18.67 -28.62
CA VAL A 629 12.10 -19.02 -30.02
C VAL A 629 11.25 -18.13 -30.93
N ASP A 630 11.88 -17.34 -31.81
CA ASP A 630 11.11 -16.53 -32.75
C ASP A 630 10.63 -17.32 -33.97
N GLU A 631 9.77 -16.66 -34.77
CA GLU A 631 9.25 -17.16 -36.05
C GLU A 631 10.35 -17.53 -37.07
N ARG A 632 11.59 -17.07 -36.86
CA ARG A 632 12.75 -17.37 -37.71
C ARG A 632 13.61 -18.51 -37.15
N GLY A 633 13.17 -19.15 -36.07
CA GLY A 633 13.86 -20.27 -35.42
C GLY A 633 15.08 -19.87 -34.61
N ARG A 634 15.27 -18.58 -34.28
CA ARG A 634 16.32 -18.15 -33.34
C ARG A 634 15.83 -18.40 -31.93
N SER A 635 16.65 -19.08 -31.13
CA SER A 635 16.37 -19.37 -29.73
C SER A 635 17.35 -18.65 -28.80
N ARG A 636 16.87 -18.21 -27.64
CA ARG A 636 17.71 -17.82 -26.50
C ARG A 636 17.35 -18.70 -25.31
N ASP A 637 18.35 -19.24 -24.63
CA ASP A 637 18.14 -19.95 -23.36
C ASP A 637 17.70 -18.95 -22.27
N ASP A 638 16.99 -19.46 -21.27
CA ASP A 638 16.69 -18.74 -20.05
C ASP A 638 17.97 -18.37 -19.29
N TYR A 639 17.94 -17.27 -18.57
CA TYR A 639 19.01 -16.90 -17.66
C TYR A 639 18.43 -16.30 -16.37
N ASN A 640 19.12 -16.55 -15.27
CA ASN A 640 18.73 -16.11 -13.93
C ASN A 640 20.01 -15.85 -13.12
N GLY A 641 20.08 -14.71 -12.46
CA GLY A 641 21.22 -14.34 -11.64
C GLY A 641 21.15 -12.91 -11.15
N ALA A 642 22.30 -12.33 -10.85
CA ALA A 642 22.44 -10.92 -10.53
C ALA A 642 23.48 -10.25 -11.43
N LEU A 643 23.12 -9.14 -12.06
CA LEU A 643 24.09 -8.30 -12.76
C LEU A 643 24.84 -7.45 -11.75
N VAL A 644 26.17 -7.45 -11.84
CA VAL A 644 27.06 -6.64 -11.01
C VAL A 644 27.63 -5.53 -11.87
N PHE A 645 27.46 -4.30 -11.42
CA PHE A 645 27.94 -3.10 -12.10
C PHE A 645 28.98 -2.39 -11.25
N ARG A 646 29.98 -1.83 -11.94
CA ARG A 646 30.72 -0.70 -11.43
C ARG A 646 29.93 0.56 -11.78
N ILE A 647 29.58 1.35 -10.78
CA ILE A 647 28.82 2.59 -10.95
C ILE A 647 29.55 3.77 -10.35
N THR A 648 29.84 4.77 -11.19
CA THR A 648 30.36 6.06 -10.77
C THR A 648 29.32 7.14 -11.09
N ARG A 649 29.59 8.39 -10.74
CA ARG A 649 28.69 9.49 -11.11
C ARG A 649 28.45 9.58 -12.61
N ASP A 650 29.45 9.26 -13.43
CA ASP A 650 29.43 9.52 -14.88
C ASP A 650 29.34 8.24 -15.74
N GLU A 651 29.41 7.05 -15.14
CA GLU A 651 29.55 5.79 -15.86
C GLU A 651 28.81 4.64 -15.17
N ILE A 652 28.14 3.81 -16.00
CA ILE A 652 27.60 2.52 -15.61
C ILE A 652 28.33 1.46 -16.44
N GLU A 653 29.18 0.66 -15.80
CA GLU A 653 29.94 -0.41 -16.43
C GLU A 653 29.45 -1.76 -15.91
N LEU A 654 28.91 -2.60 -16.80
CA LEU A 654 28.60 -3.99 -16.45
C LEU A 654 29.91 -4.76 -16.24
N ARG A 655 30.07 -5.35 -15.05
CA ARG A 655 31.22 -6.19 -14.74
C ARG A 655 30.97 -7.62 -15.18
N ASP A 656 29.97 -8.27 -14.60
CA ASP A 656 29.57 -9.63 -14.96
C ASP A 656 28.17 -10.00 -14.42
N LEU A 657 27.72 -11.21 -14.74
CA LEU A 657 26.54 -11.88 -14.21
C LEU A 657 26.95 -12.97 -13.21
N ILE A 658 26.50 -12.85 -11.96
CA ILE A 658 26.53 -13.97 -11.00
C ILE A 658 25.37 -14.92 -11.35
N ASN A 659 25.69 -16.03 -12.00
CA ASN A 659 24.70 -16.98 -12.51
C ASN A 659 24.13 -17.88 -11.40
N HIS A 660 22.80 -17.94 -11.29
CA HIS A 660 22.05 -18.84 -10.40
C HIS A 660 21.29 -19.95 -11.15
N ALA A 661 21.31 -19.96 -12.49
CA ALA A 661 20.55 -20.91 -13.32
C ALA A 661 20.99 -22.37 -13.17
N GLU A 662 22.26 -22.64 -12.86
CA GLU A 662 22.80 -24.00 -12.71
C GLU A 662 22.66 -24.57 -11.28
N GLY A 663 22.19 -23.77 -10.31
CA GLY A 663 22.06 -24.17 -8.91
C GLY A 663 20.89 -25.11 -8.61
N TRP A 664 20.08 -25.44 -9.62
CA TRP A 664 18.94 -26.36 -9.47
C TRP A 664 19.33 -27.80 -9.83
N LEU A 665 18.79 -28.76 -9.07
CA LEU A 665 18.88 -30.22 -9.20
C LEU A 665 18.60 -30.75 -10.63
N GLY A 666 19.51 -30.52 -11.59
CA GLY A 666 19.55 -31.15 -12.91
C GLY A 666 18.37 -30.89 -13.85
N GLY A 667 17.51 -29.88 -13.60
CA GLY A 667 16.33 -29.62 -14.41
C GLY A 667 16.37 -28.27 -15.13
N LYS A 668 16.27 -28.27 -16.48
CA LYS A 668 15.83 -27.08 -17.23
C LYS A 668 14.39 -26.78 -16.82
N GLY A 669 14.16 -25.63 -16.19
CA GLY A 669 12.84 -25.09 -15.90
C GLY A 669 12.69 -24.60 -14.47
N TYR A 670 12.60 -23.27 -14.33
CA TYR A 670 12.19 -22.54 -13.12
C TYR A 670 13.06 -22.81 -11.88
N GLY A 671 14.35 -22.48 -11.97
CA GLY A 671 15.23 -22.28 -10.81
C GLY A 671 15.07 -20.83 -10.31
N PRO A 672 14.97 -20.59 -8.99
CA PRO A 672 14.35 -19.39 -8.47
C PRO A 672 15.21 -18.13 -8.62
N GLN A 673 14.55 -16.99 -8.83
CA GLN A 673 15.18 -15.68 -9.05
C GLN A 673 16.08 -15.31 -7.87
N VAL A 674 17.19 -14.61 -8.14
CA VAL A 674 17.92 -13.95 -7.06
C VAL A 674 16.97 -12.96 -6.39
N GLU A 675 16.84 -13.09 -5.07
CA GLU A 675 15.90 -12.30 -4.27
C GLU A 675 16.60 -11.11 -3.63
N ARG A 676 17.85 -11.32 -3.17
CA ARG A 676 18.62 -10.34 -2.40
C ARG A 676 20.11 -10.41 -2.74
N SER A 677 20.79 -9.29 -2.57
CA SER A 677 22.24 -9.21 -2.59
C SER A 677 22.73 -8.30 -1.49
N LEU A 678 23.87 -8.64 -0.89
CA LEU A 678 24.56 -7.84 0.12
C LEU A 678 26.07 -7.95 -0.06
N TYR A 679 26.86 -7.07 0.53
CA TYR A 679 28.31 -7.25 0.67
C TYR A 679 28.74 -7.32 2.15
N ILE A 680 29.85 -8.00 2.40
CA ILE A 680 30.60 -7.96 3.66
C ILE A 680 32.08 -7.85 3.29
N GLU A 681 32.73 -6.78 3.72
CA GLU A 681 34.10 -6.39 3.34
C GLU A 681 34.27 -6.38 1.81
N ASP A 682 35.07 -7.31 1.29
CA ASP A 682 35.38 -7.49 -0.13
C ASP A 682 34.62 -8.67 -0.74
N LEU A 683 33.57 -9.18 -0.07
CA LEU A 683 32.76 -10.31 -0.54
C LEU A 683 31.35 -9.86 -0.92
N LEU A 684 30.88 -10.33 -2.08
CA LEU A 684 29.51 -10.19 -2.56
C LEU A 684 28.73 -11.47 -2.28
N TYR A 685 27.53 -11.31 -1.73
CA TYR A 685 26.61 -12.40 -1.45
C TYR A 685 25.35 -12.20 -2.31
N THR A 686 24.94 -13.25 -3.02
CA THR A 686 23.68 -13.27 -3.78
C THR A 686 22.83 -14.44 -3.33
N LYS A 687 21.60 -14.14 -2.91
CA LYS A 687 20.66 -15.12 -2.35
C LYS A 687 19.53 -15.39 -3.33
N SER A 688 19.42 -16.65 -3.73
CA SER A 688 18.18 -17.24 -4.27
C SER A 688 17.57 -18.14 -3.19
N PRO A 689 16.30 -18.58 -3.29
CA PRO A 689 15.63 -19.37 -2.26
C PRO A 689 16.50 -20.45 -1.60
N TYR A 690 17.13 -21.31 -2.38
CA TYR A 690 17.86 -22.45 -1.83
C TYR A 690 19.39 -22.33 -1.88
N LEU A 691 19.92 -21.17 -2.27
CA LEU A 691 21.35 -21.01 -2.48
C LEU A 691 21.80 -19.59 -2.17
N LEU A 692 22.83 -19.50 -1.33
CA LEU A 692 23.62 -18.31 -1.08
C LEU A 692 24.99 -18.47 -1.74
N LYS A 693 25.27 -17.69 -2.78
CA LYS A 693 26.57 -17.65 -3.44
C LYS A 693 27.44 -16.55 -2.83
N ILE A 694 28.74 -16.82 -2.70
CA ILE A 694 29.74 -15.89 -2.18
C ILE A 694 30.82 -15.72 -3.25
N ASN A 695 31.04 -14.47 -3.66
CA ASN A 695 31.99 -14.10 -4.70
C ASN A 695 32.94 -13.00 -4.21
N GLU A 696 34.18 -13.00 -4.69
CA GLU A 696 35.10 -11.88 -4.47
C GLU A 696 34.59 -10.62 -5.19
N LEU A 697 34.60 -9.45 -4.55
CA LEU A 697 34.21 -8.20 -5.20
C LEU A 697 35.23 -7.74 -6.23
N GLU A 698 36.51 -8.12 -6.13
CA GLU A 698 37.56 -7.65 -7.05
C GLU A 698 37.43 -8.28 -8.45
N ASP A 699 37.12 -9.57 -8.54
CA ASP A 699 37.09 -10.30 -9.82
C ASP A 699 35.84 -11.16 -10.02
N LEU A 700 34.90 -11.13 -9.08
CA LEU A 700 33.65 -11.91 -9.09
C LEU A 700 33.87 -13.43 -9.11
N SER A 701 35.08 -13.90 -8.81
CA SER A 701 35.36 -15.33 -8.69
C SER A 701 34.59 -15.95 -7.54
N LEU A 702 34.12 -17.18 -7.74
CA LEU A 702 33.37 -17.91 -6.73
C LEU A 702 34.30 -18.28 -5.56
N VAL A 703 33.93 -17.85 -4.36
CA VAL A 703 34.57 -18.25 -3.11
C VAL A 703 33.91 -19.52 -2.59
N LYS A 704 32.58 -19.50 -2.44
CA LYS A 704 31.82 -20.60 -1.86
C LYS A 704 30.33 -20.54 -2.22
N ASP A 705 29.71 -21.70 -2.27
CA ASP A 705 28.26 -21.89 -2.31
C ASP A 705 27.79 -22.45 -0.96
N VAL A 706 26.72 -21.88 -0.41
CA VAL A 706 26.05 -22.37 0.81
C VAL A 706 24.63 -22.78 0.46
N GLU A 707 24.34 -24.08 0.56
CA GLU A 707 23.01 -24.64 0.31
C GLU A 707 22.05 -24.28 1.46
N LEU A 708 20.84 -23.86 1.10
CA LEU A 708 19.76 -23.47 2.02
C LEU A 708 18.55 -24.40 1.84
N TRP A 709 18.78 -25.71 1.94
CA TRP A 709 17.74 -26.73 1.96
C TRP A 709 18.01 -27.75 3.07
N VAL A 710 17.03 -28.58 3.40
CA VAL A 710 17.17 -29.70 4.33
C VAL A 710 16.98 -31.01 3.56
N ASP A 711 17.85 -32.00 3.84
CA ASP A 711 17.78 -33.37 3.30
C ASP A 711 16.63 -34.21 3.90
#